data_AF-A0A1A9VK05-F1
#
_entry.id   AF-A0A1A9VK05-F1
#
_cell.length_a   1.000
_cell.length_b   1.000
_cell.length_c   1.000
_cell.angle_alpha   90.00
_cell.angle_beta   90.00
_cell.angle_gamma   90.00
#
_symmetry.space_group_name_H-M   'P 1'
#
loop_
_entity.id
_entity.type
_entity.pdbx_description
1 polymer ?
#
loop_
_entity_poly.entity_id
_entity_poly.type
_entity_poly.pdbx_seq_one_letter_code
_entity_poly.pdbx_strand_id
1 'polypeptide(L)'
;MTGDDNRKTLQSIITSENNSINRVGKLKDFLGKNKEITINKDTFACALRCPKTTKEAIVHEILLHFIQNPGEQSLEQAIQCLDEAIKPMIYAKNNPIRNLDEELRTHINFKDEKGNTLLHHAVIGNKTEEITILLVKYSANPLIQNADNKIPLDLAQGKTKEVLIKSMKKQANTKKESAMIGSLVPGIIIGGFLGVVLGAGVCVAVSLSGGMILGVMIAPVLVASIAVGLAMLGDFYELFFDDAIKAAKLLNIVLTKRGNSNGQEIPMCGVPAHSSESYLHKLIDLGFKVAICDQLETADEAKRRGYKSIVKRDVVRVVTPGTIIEDSLLEDKSNNYLASIVEQNDEYAISWLELSTGKFFHTLTNLKALDSDLLRISPRELLISEKFIEDEKIRSILKNYKISITQHAQSFFEYSKSHRTLCEFYKIRELGSIGNFSKVEIIACGALLEYVRVTQRGSIPRLEFPKTYKQQNFMLIDASARRNLELFTTQFGEKKGSLISVIDHTVTASGGRLLKQMLASPLACSKAINLRLSTAQFFVNNHEPRRKIREILSNIPDIERSLSRLILGRGSPKDMNLLKIGLGKTLELSEFLSTLHNYCLSEKPAINSQMSFQCLTREKEPVFTTQVISSDESELSTIHKSLGNHKDLFELLNSAILDNNLSSVKEGGFINPKYNSELSELSYILNNSNKLVTKLRESYRNLTGIAALKILHNNILGYYVEVSANHKITSDIFIHRQSLANSMRYTTNELKELENKILTARDAAIGLEVKIFSELCSEVAKESEKIALAANALAKLDIRATFAELAVQNNYVKPIIDDSKEFNIRNGRHPVVEVNDKFIANSINLAGIHLITGPNMAGKSTFLRQNALIAVLAHMGSFVPAESAHIGVIDKIFSRVGATDNITAGYSTFMVEMIETATIVNQATDRSLVILDEIGRGTGVYDGLSIAQAVIEHIHNVNKCRAIFATHYHELTKVSKYLKNVKCFCVKIREWNGEVIFLHEVIEGIADESYGIHVAKLAGFPDSVLNRASEVFEELKA
;
A
#
# COMPACT_ATOMS: atom_id res chain seq x y z
N MET A 1 -29.74 7.38 -68.60
CA MET A 1 -28.54 6.62 -68.20
C MET A 1 -27.88 7.34 -67.05
N THR A 2 -28.21 7.10 -65.77
CA THR A 2 -27.44 7.78 -64.69
C THR A 2 -27.49 7.15 -63.30
N GLY A 3 -28.10 5.97 -63.10
CA GLY A 3 -28.09 5.28 -61.79
C GLY A 3 -26.97 4.26 -61.64
N ASP A 4 -26.95 3.23 -62.50
CA ASP A 4 -26.10 2.04 -62.29
C ASP A 4 -24.64 2.18 -62.76
N ASP A 5 -24.36 2.91 -63.84
CA ASP A 5 -22.98 3.07 -64.34
C ASP A 5 -22.15 3.98 -63.43
N ASN A 6 -22.75 5.06 -62.92
CA ASN A 6 -22.11 5.93 -61.92
C ASN A 6 -21.87 5.17 -60.60
N ARG A 7 -22.80 4.30 -60.20
CA ARG A 7 -22.67 3.46 -59.01
C ARG A 7 -21.54 2.43 -59.13
N LYS A 8 -21.46 1.70 -60.26
CA LYS A 8 -20.37 0.74 -60.50
C LYS A 8 -19.00 1.41 -60.57
N THR A 9 -18.94 2.60 -61.16
CA THR A 9 -17.72 3.41 -61.23
C THR A 9 -17.28 3.88 -59.83
N LEU A 10 -18.23 4.37 -59.03
CA LEU A 10 -17.97 4.78 -57.64
C LEU A 10 -17.46 3.61 -56.79
N GLN A 11 -18.10 2.44 -56.90
CA GLN A 11 -17.69 1.24 -56.18
C GLN A 11 -16.29 0.79 -56.61
N SER A 12 -15.99 0.82 -57.91
CA SER A 12 -14.66 0.53 -58.46
C SER A 12 -13.58 1.48 -57.91
N ILE A 13 -13.86 2.79 -57.83
CA ILE A 13 -12.93 3.77 -57.25
C ILE A 13 -12.63 3.43 -55.78
N ILE A 14 -13.65 3.09 -55.00
CA ILE A 14 -13.53 2.74 -53.57
C ILE A 14 -12.74 1.42 -53.38
N THR A 15 -12.94 0.43 -54.25
CA THR A 15 -12.35 -0.90 -54.12
C THR A 15 -10.99 -1.08 -54.82
N SER A 16 -10.57 -0.16 -55.70
CA SER A 16 -9.31 -0.27 -56.47
C SER A 16 -8.06 -0.35 -55.58
N GLU A 17 -7.07 -1.21 -55.87
CA GLU A 17 -5.96 -1.54 -54.95
C GLU A 17 -4.85 -0.47 -54.80
N ASN A 18 -4.88 0.66 -55.49
CA ASN A 18 -3.78 1.64 -55.50
C ASN A 18 -3.72 2.61 -54.29
N ASN A 19 -2.57 3.26 -54.07
CA ASN A 19 -2.20 4.15 -52.94
C ASN A 19 -3.33 5.09 -52.42
N SER A 20 -3.48 5.23 -51.09
CA SER A 20 -4.65 5.85 -50.41
C SER A 20 -4.93 7.31 -50.82
N ILE A 21 -3.89 8.13 -50.99
CA ILE A 21 -4.00 9.54 -51.41
C ILE A 21 -4.61 9.63 -52.82
N ASN A 22 -4.24 8.71 -53.72
CA ASN A 22 -4.70 8.70 -55.10
C ASN A 22 -6.18 8.27 -55.21
N ARG A 23 -6.70 7.50 -54.23
CA ARG A 23 -8.13 7.12 -54.16
C ARG A 23 -9.02 8.29 -53.78
N VAL A 24 -8.65 9.04 -52.75
CA VAL A 24 -9.43 10.20 -52.27
C VAL A 24 -9.49 11.28 -53.35
N GLY A 25 -8.37 11.54 -54.05
CA GLY A 25 -8.34 12.45 -55.21
C GLY A 25 -9.28 12.03 -56.34
N LYS A 26 -9.22 10.77 -56.78
CA LYS A 26 -10.13 10.24 -57.82
C LYS A 26 -11.60 10.27 -57.40
N LEU A 27 -11.88 9.99 -56.14
CA LEU A 27 -13.23 10.08 -55.57
C LEU A 27 -13.74 11.52 -55.62
N LYS A 28 -12.91 12.49 -55.23
CA LYS A 28 -13.25 13.91 -55.25
C LYS A 28 -13.52 14.42 -56.67
N ASP A 29 -12.70 14.02 -57.64
CA ASP A 29 -12.90 14.36 -59.05
C ASP A 29 -14.19 13.73 -59.61
N PHE A 30 -14.50 12.49 -59.22
CA PHE A 30 -15.71 11.79 -59.65
C PHE A 30 -16.98 12.42 -59.07
N LEU A 31 -16.97 12.72 -57.76
CA LEU A 31 -18.06 13.42 -57.06
C LEU A 31 -18.22 14.86 -57.56
N GLY A 32 -17.14 15.53 -57.97
CA GLY A 32 -17.21 16.88 -58.54
C GLY A 32 -17.89 16.94 -59.91
N LYS A 33 -17.75 15.90 -60.73
CA LYS A 33 -18.35 15.81 -62.08
C LYS A 33 -19.81 15.35 -62.09
N ASN A 34 -20.24 14.65 -61.06
CA ASN A 34 -21.56 14.00 -61.00
C ASN A 34 -22.36 14.52 -59.81
N LYS A 35 -23.31 15.42 -60.05
CA LYS A 35 -24.09 16.09 -58.99
C LYS A 35 -25.29 15.29 -58.48
N GLU A 36 -25.74 14.28 -59.23
CA GLU A 36 -26.88 13.42 -58.88
C GLU A 36 -26.39 11.97 -58.71
N ILE A 37 -25.79 11.68 -57.55
CA ILE A 37 -25.35 10.33 -57.18
C ILE A 37 -26.21 9.83 -56.02
N THR A 38 -26.77 8.63 -56.17
CA THR A 38 -27.38 7.86 -55.08
C THR A 38 -26.40 6.81 -54.57
N ILE A 39 -26.18 6.75 -53.25
CA ILE A 39 -25.28 5.79 -52.61
C ILE A 39 -26.10 4.84 -51.76
N ASN A 40 -25.99 3.55 -52.04
CA ASN A 40 -26.67 2.52 -51.27
C ASN A 40 -25.78 1.96 -50.15
N LYS A 41 -26.40 1.17 -49.27
CA LYS A 41 -25.75 0.50 -48.13
C LYS A 41 -24.48 -0.28 -48.51
N ASP A 42 -24.50 -1.00 -49.63
CA ASP A 42 -23.36 -1.83 -50.05
C ASP A 42 -22.14 -1.00 -50.41
N THR A 43 -22.33 0.11 -51.12
CA THR A 43 -21.24 1.03 -51.47
C THR A 43 -20.62 1.67 -50.22
N PHE A 44 -21.43 2.05 -49.23
CA PHE A 44 -20.92 2.52 -47.94
C PHE A 44 -20.21 1.42 -47.15
N ALA A 45 -20.73 0.19 -47.16
CA ALA A 45 -20.09 -0.95 -46.52
C ALA A 45 -18.71 -1.27 -47.14
N CYS A 46 -18.55 -1.07 -48.45
CA CYS A 46 -17.24 -1.15 -49.11
C CYS A 46 -16.27 -0.08 -48.59
N ALA A 47 -16.70 1.17 -48.44
CA ALA A 47 -15.87 2.24 -47.89
C ALA A 47 -15.43 1.95 -46.44
N LEU A 48 -16.30 1.32 -45.64
CA LEU A 48 -16.00 0.95 -44.25
C LEU A 48 -14.98 -0.19 -44.11
N ARG A 49 -14.70 -0.94 -45.18
CA ARG A 49 -13.69 -2.03 -45.19
C ARG A 49 -12.29 -1.54 -45.53
N CYS A 50 -12.10 -0.27 -45.89
CA CYS A 50 -10.78 0.30 -46.15
C CYS A 50 -9.94 0.46 -44.85
N PRO A 51 -8.61 0.54 -44.94
CA PRO A 51 -7.75 0.85 -43.79
C PRO A 51 -8.17 2.13 -43.08
N LYS A 52 -8.00 2.19 -41.74
CA LYS A 52 -8.61 3.22 -40.85
C LYS A 52 -8.44 4.66 -41.35
N THR A 53 -7.23 5.05 -41.74
CA THR A 53 -6.93 6.42 -42.22
C THR A 53 -7.59 6.75 -43.56
N THR A 54 -7.81 5.75 -44.42
CA THR A 54 -8.46 5.93 -45.74
C THR A 54 -9.98 5.84 -45.65
N LYS A 55 -10.49 4.99 -44.75
CA LYS A 55 -11.91 4.84 -44.41
C LYS A 55 -12.52 6.17 -43.98
N GLU A 56 -11.88 6.86 -43.04
CA GLU A 56 -12.38 8.12 -42.48
C GLU A 56 -12.47 9.23 -43.54
N ALA A 57 -11.43 9.36 -44.39
CA ALA A 57 -11.40 10.37 -45.45
C ALA A 57 -12.45 10.12 -46.55
N ILE A 58 -12.65 8.86 -46.96
CA ILE A 58 -13.64 8.50 -47.99
C ILE A 58 -15.06 8.79 -47.50
N VAL A 59 -15.38 8.39 -46.26
CA VAL A 59 -16.71 8.65 -45.66
C VAL A 59 -16.96 10.15 -45.55
N HIS A 60 -15.94 10.93 -45.17
CA HIS A 60 -16.05 12.38 -45.08
C HIS A 60 -16.32 13.04 -46.44
N GLU A 61 -15.58 12.69 -47.51
CA GLU A 61 -15.78 13.26 -48.85
C GLU A 61 -17.17 12.93 -49.43
N ILE A 62 -17.67 11.72 -49.16
CA ILE A 62 -19.03 11.34 -49.54
C ILE A 62 -20.07 12.22 -48.83
N LEU A 63 -19.95 12.39 -47.51
CA LEU A 63 -20.88 13.21 -46.73
C LEU A 63 -20.78 14.70 -47.11
N LEU A 64 -19.58 15.20 -47.41
CA LEU A 64 -19.36 16.56 -47.91
C LEU A 64 -20.07 16.80 -49.24
N HIS A 65 -19.99 15.86 -50.19
CA HIS A 65 -20.66 15.99 -51.48
C HIS A 65 -22.17 16.21 -51.32
N PHE A 66 -22.81 15.49 -50.39
CA PHE A 66 -24.24 15.64 -50.11
C PHE A 66 -24.60 16.96 -49.42
N ILE A 67 -23.70 17.53 -48.61
CA ILE A 67 -23.88 18.87 -48.03
C ILE A 67 -23.77 19.94 -49.13
N GLN A 68 -22.88 19.75 -50.11
CA GLN A 68 -22.65 20.73 -51.18
C GLN A 68 -23.73 20.68 -52.28
N ASN A 69 -24.34 19.52 -52.52
CA ASN A 69 -25.36 19.32 -53.57
C ASN A 69 -26.69 18.80 -52.98
N PRO A 70 -27.59 19.68 -52.52
CA PRO A 70 -28.88 19.27 -51.96
C PRO A 70 -29.87 18.91 -53.08
N GLY A 71 -29.92 17.64 -53.46
CA GLY A 71 -31.09 17.03 -54.12
C GLY A 71 -32.06 16.46 -53.08
N GLU A 72 -33.30 16.15 -53.47
CA GLU A 72 -34.44 15.74 -52.60
C GLU A 72 -34.19 14.56 -51.62
N GLN A 73 -33.02 13.93 -51.64
CA GLN A 73 -32.69 12.74 -50.85
C GLN A 73 -31.20 12.68 -50.40
N SER A 74 -30.57 13.81 -50.04
CA SER A 74 -29.09 13.94 -49.99
C SER A 74 -28.37 13.42 -48.72
N LEU A 75 -28.46 14.10 -47.57
CA LEU A 75 -27.56 13.80 -46.42
C LEU A 75 -28.13 12.75 -45.44
N GLU A 76 -29.44 12.80 -45.19
CA GLU A 76 -30.08 11.92 -44.21
C GLU A 76 -30.04 10.45 -44.66
N GLN A 77 -30.26 10.18 -45.95
CA GLN A 77 -30.15 8.84 -46.51
C GLN A 77 -28.71 8.30 -46.50
N ALA A 78 -27.72 9.15 -46.75
CA ALA A 78 -26.31 8.77 -46.67
C ALA A 78 -25.94 8.35 -45.23
N ILE A 79 -26.41 9.10 -44.23
CA ILE A 79 -26.18 8.76 -42.82
C ILE A 79 -27.00 7.53 -42.39
N GLN A 80 -28.21 7.36 -42.92
CA GLN A 80 -29.01 6.15 -42.66
C GLN A 80 -28.35 4.90 -43.28
N CYS A 81 -27.77 5.01 -44.47
CA CYS A 81 -26.98 3.94 -45.08
C CYS A 81 -25.73 3.62 -44.25
N LEU A 82 -25.07 4.64 -43.69
CA LEU A 82 -23.94 4.48 -42.77
C LEU A 82 -24.37 3.72 -41.49
N ASP A 83 -25.46 4.15 -40.86
CA ASP A 83 -26.03 3.50 -39.67
C ASP A 83 -26.37 2.03 -39.93
N GLU A 84 -27.01 1.76 -41.06
CA GLU A 84 -27.36 0.41 -41.49
C GLU A 84 -26.15 -0.47 -41.83
N ALA A 85 -25.07 0.11 -42.38
CA ALA A 85 -23.86 -0.62 -42.72
C ALA A 85 -23.03 -1.00 -41.48
N ILE A 86 -23.11 -0.22 -40.41
CA ILE A 86 -22.37 -0.48 -39.14
C ILE A 86 -23.09 -1.54 -38.29
N LYS A 87 -24.43 -1.60 -38.30
CA LYS A 87 -25.23 -2.55 -37.49
C LYS A 87 -24.72 -4.02 -37.50
N PRO A 88 -24.44 -4.66 -38.66
CA PRO A 88 -23.98 -6.05 -38.69
C PRO A 88 -22.56 -6.26 -38.15
N MET A 89 -21.68 -5.26 -38.25
CA MET A 89 -20.29 -5.35 -37.75
C MET A 89 -20.22 -5.43 -36.22
N ILE A 90 -21.26 -4.93 -35.53
CA ILE A 90 -21.36 -4.92 -34.06
C ILE A 90 -21.91 -6.25 -33.53
N TYR A 91 -22.86 -6.88 -34.22
CA TYR A 91 -23.41 -8.18 -33.79
C TYR A 91 -22.37 -9.32 -33.79
N ALA A 92 -21.23 -9.15 -34.48
CA ALA A 92 -20.12 -10.12 -34.47
C ALA A 92 -19.16 -9.97 -33.26
N LYS A 93 -19.29 -8.92 -32.44
CA LYS A 93 -18.49 -8.70 -31.22
C LYS A 93 -19.43 -8.35 -30.07
N ASN A 94 -19.70 -9.29 -29.17
CA ASN A 94 -20.57 -9.19 -27.99
C ASN A 94 -20.35 -7.90 -27.14
N ASN A 95 -20.93 -6.78 -27.54
CA ASN A 95 -20.95 -5.53 -26.77
C ASN A 95 -22.30 -4.81 -27.00
N PRO A 96 -22.98 -4.33 -25.94
CA PRO A 96 -24.33 -3.78 -26.03
C PRO A 96 -24.35 -2.38 -26.67
N ILE A 97 -25.30 -2.18 -27.59
CA ILE A 97 -25.98 -1.01 -28.23
C ILE A 97 -25.49 0.46 -28.01
N ARG A 98 -24.58 0.81 -27.09
CA ARG A 98 -24.12 2.19 -26.85
C ARG A 98 -22.98 2.71 -27.74
N ASN A 99 -22.18 1.84 -28.37
CA ASN A 99 -20.99 2.26 -29.14
C ASN A 99 -21.28 2.78 -30.56
N LEU A 100 -22.48 2.54 -31.09
CA LEU A 100 -22.86 2.97 -32.45
C LEU A 100 -22.82 4.50 -32.59
N ASP A 101 -23.27 5.20 -31.54
CA ASP A 101 -23.35 6.66 -31.49
C ASP A 101 -21.97 7.31 -31.41
N GLU A 102 -21.00 6.70 -30.71
CA GLU A 102 -19.63 7.22 -30.61
C GLU A 102 -18.83 7.05 -31.91
N GLU A 103 -18.92 5.89 -32.57
CA GLU A 103 -18.20 5.65 -33.82
C GLU A 103 -18.73 6.54 -34.97
N LEU A 104 -20.05 6.74 -35.04
CA LEU A 104 -20.68 7.69 -35.95
C LEU A 104 -20.27 9.14 -35.63
N ARG A 105 -20.20 9.50 -34.33
CA ARG A 105 -19.75 10.84 -33.88
C ARG A 105 -18.29 11.10 -34.23
N THR A 106 -17.40 10.11 -34.17
CA THR A 106 -16.02 10.28 -34.65
C THR A 106 -15.97 10.61 -36.13
N HIS A 107 -16.82 9.99 -36.96
CA HIS A 107 -16.89 10.27 -38.39
C HIS A 107 -17.53 11.63 -38.72
N ILE A 108 -18.57 12.03 -37.98
CA ILE A 108 -19.25 13.32 -38.19
C ILE A 108 -18.37 14.52 -37.76
N ASN A 109 -17.50 14.32 -36.78
CA ASN A 109 -16.59 15.33 -36.25
C ASN A 109 -15.18 15.29 -36.87
N PHE A 110 -14.98 14.48 -37.92
CA PHE A 110 -13.73 14.41 -38.66
C PHE A 110 -13.39 15.77 -39.29
N LYS A 111 -12.10 16.09 -39.38
CA LYS A 111 -11.58 17.34 -39.94
C LYS A 111 -10.93 17.09 -41.29
N ASP A 112 -11.21 17.92 -42.28
CA ASP A 112 -10.45 17.95 -43.53
C ASP A 112 -9.03 18.54 -43.35
N GLU A 113 -8.26 18.60 -44.45
CA GLU A 113 -6.91 19.18 -44.47
C GLU A 113 -6.84 20.65 -44.01
N LYS A 114 -7.96 21.37 -44.05
CA LYS A 114 -8.10 22.76 -43.57
C LYS A 114 -8.68 22.83 -42.15
N GLY A 115 -8.81 21.69 -41.48
CA GLY A 115 -9.36 21.58 -40.12
C GLY A 115 -10.89 21.69 -40.04
N ASN A 116 -11.60 21.82 -41.15
CA ASN A 116 -13.06 22.02 -41.16
C ASN A 116 -13.78 20.68 -41.02
N THR A 117 -14.82 20.64 -40.19
CA THR A 117 -15.75 19.50 -40.08
C THR A 117 -16.96 19.68 -41.01
N LEU A 118 -17.78 18.64 -41.17
CA LEU A 118 -19.06 18.71 -41.89
C LEU A 118 -19.95 19.88 -41.41
N LEU A 119 -19.94 20.17 -40.11
CA LEU A 119 -20.69 21.28 -39.54
C LEU A 119 -20.11 22.64 -39.96
N HIS A 120 -18.79 22.78 -40.09
CA HIS A 120 -18.18 24.00 -40.64
C HIS A 120 -18.62 24.22 -42.08
N HIS A 121 -18.59 23.16 -42.90
CA HIS A 121 -19.01 23.23 -44.30
C HIS A 121 -20.50 23.55 -44.45
N ALA A 122 -21.36 22.97 -43.61
CA ALA A 122 -22.79 23.29 -43.60
C ALA A 122 -23.05 24.77 -43.24
N VAL A 123 -22.27 25.32 -42.29
CA VAL A 123 -22.36 26.73 -41.90
C VAL A 123 -21.83 27.66 -43.01
N ILE A 124 -20.66 27.37 -43.57
CA ILE A 124 -20.07 28.16 -44.67
C ILE A 124 -21.00 28.14 -45.89
N GLY A 125 -21.64 27.00 -46.17
CA GLY A 125 -22.56 26.82 -47.29
C GLY A 125 -23.99 27.34 -47.05
N ASN A 126 -24.28 27.97 -45.91
CA ASN A 126 -25.62 28.44 -45.52
C ASN A 126 -26.72 27.36 -45.59
N LYS A 127 -26.39 26.13 -45.19
CA LYS A 127 -27.24 24.93 -45.27
C LYS A 127 -28.01 24.71 -43.95
N THR A 128 -29.14 25.39 -43.79
CA THR A 128 -29.85 25.49 -42.49
C THR A 128 -30.49 24.19 -42.00
N GLU A 129 -30.97 23.34 -42.92
CA GLU A 129 -31.61 22.07 -42.54
C GLU A 129 -30.56 21.05 -42.07
N GLU A 130 -29.44 20.99 -42.78
CA GLU A 130 -28.31 20.11 -42.52
C GLU A 130 -27.62 20.47 -41.20
N ILE A 131 -27.49 21.77 -40.88
CA ILE A 131 -27.01 22.23 -39.56
C ILE A 131 -27.89 21.67 -38.44
N THR A 132 -29.22 21.70 -38.64
CA THR A 132 -30.18 21.20 -37.64
C THR A 132 -30.04 19.68 -37.50
N ILE A 133 -29.93 18.95 -38.60
CA ILE A 133 -29.77 17.49 -38.61
C ILE A 133 -28.44 17.08 -37.93
N LEU A 134 -27.32 17.69 -38.32
CA LEU A 134 -26.00 17.38 -37.77
C LEU A 134 -25.93 17.65 -36.26
N LEU A 135 -26.50 18.76 -35.78
CA LEU A 135 -26.47 19.10 -34.36
C LEU A 135 -27.50 18.33 -33.54
N VAL A 136 -28.76 18.30 -33.97
CA VAL A 136 -29.87 17.79 -33.16
C VAL A 136 -29.99 16.27 -33.28
N LYS A 137 -29.89 15.71 -34.49
CA LYS A 137 -30.05 14.26 -34.72
C LYS A 137 -28.75 13.51 -34.42
N TYR A 138 -27.61 14.03 -34.88
CA TYR A 138 -26.35 13.28 -34.83
C TYR A 138 -25.29 13.84 -33.87
N SER A 139 -25.65 14.83 -33.06
CA SER A 139 -24.80 15.36 -31.99
C SER A 139 -23.40 15.83 -32.43
N ALA A 140 -23.28 16.42 -33.62
CA ALA A 140 -22.05 17.08 -34.06
C ALA A 140 -21.56 18.08 -33.00
N ASN A 141 -20.24 18.21 -32.84
CA ASN A 141 -19.63 19.08 -31.84
C ASN A 141 -19.41 20.49 -32.42
N PRO A 142 -20.18 21.50 -31.99
CA PRO A 142 -20.06 22.87 -32.49
C PRO A 142 -18.86 23.63 -31.90
N LEU A 143 -18.06 23.03 -31.02
CA LEU A 143 -16.90 23.67 -30.39
C LEU A 143 -15.56 23.28 -31.04
N ILE A 144 -15.60 22.44 -32.08
CA ILE A 144 -14.40 22.06 -32.79
C ILE A 144 -13.87 23.28 -33.56
N GLN A 145 -12.60 23.61 -33.36
CA GLN A 145 -11.90 24.66 -34.08
C GLN A 145 -11.28 24.13 -35.37
N ASN A 146 -11.36 24.91 -36.45
CA ASN A 146 -10.65 24.65 -37.70
C ASN A 146 -9.17 25.11 -37.63
N ALA A 147 -8.41 25.00 -38.72
CA ALA A 147 -6.99 25.37 -38.74
C ALA A 147 -6.75 26.87 -38.47
N ASP A 148 -7.75 27.72 -38.67
CA ASP A 148 -7.72 29.16 -38.36
C ASP A 148 -8.22 29.47 -36.93
N ASN A 149 -8.35 28.45 -36.06
CA ASN A 149 -8.89 28.54 -34.71
C ASN A 149 -10.34 29.05 -34.59
N LYS A 150 -11.12 29.01 -35.69
CA LYS A 150 -12.54 29.44 -35.70
C LYS A 150 -13.46 28.25 -35.46
N ILE A 151 -14.49 28.44 -34.65
CA ILE A 151 -15.58 27.46 -34.51
C ILE A 151 -16.69 27.75 -35.54
N PRO A 152 -17.63 26.81 -35.82
CA PRO A 152 -18.73 27.03 -36.76
C PRO A 152 -19.55 28.30 -36.44
N LEU A 153 -19.70 28.67 -35.16
CA LEU A 153 -20.43 29.89 -34.79
C LEU A 153 -19.76 31.18 -35.27
N ASP A 154 -18.42 31.20 -35.35
CA ASP A 154 -17.65 32.36 -35.82
C ASP A 154 -17.77 32.53 -37.35
N LEU A 155 -18.07 31.44 -38.06
CA LEU A 155 -18.24 31.41 -39.51
C LEU A 155 -19.68 31.68 -39.95
N ALA A 156 -20.64 31.60 -39.03
CA ALA A 156 -22.07 31.74 -39.33
C ALA A 156 -22.49 33.21 -39.53
N GLN A 157 -23.25 33.49 -40.59
CA GLN A 157 -23.81 34.82 -40.87
C GLN A 157 -25.33 34.77 -41.07
N GLY A 158 -26.02 35.86 -40.72
CA GLY A 158 -27.47 36.03 -40.95
C GLY A 158 -28.34 34.90 -40.38
N LYS A 159 -29.29 34.42 -41.19
CA LYS A 159 -30.26 33.37 -40.84
C LYS A 159 -29.59 32.05 -40.41
N THR A 160 -28.42 31.74 -40.96
CA THR A 160 -27.64 30.54 -40.60
C THR A 160 -27.14 30.60 -39.15
N LYS A 161 -26.76 31.78 -38.66
CA LYS A 161 -26.33 31.99 -37.27
C LYS A 161 -27.49 31.79 -36.29
N GLU A 162 -28.68 32.27 -36.64
CA GLU A 162 -29.89 32.07 -35.84
C GLU A 162 -30.28 30.59 -35.76
N VAL A 163 -30.27 29.89 -36.90
CA VAL A 163 -30.57 28.44 -36.95
C VAL A 163 -29.51 27.63 -36.21
N LEU A 164 -28.23 27.99 -36.33
CA LEU A 164 -27.15 27.35 -35.60
C LEU A 164 -27.31 27.53 -34.09
N ILE A 165 -27.56 28.76 -33.60
CA ILE A 165 -27.79 29.02 -32.17
C ILE A 165 -29.05 28.30 -31.68
N LYS A 166 -30.14 28.33 -32.45
CA LYS A 166 -31.39 27.64 -32.11
C LYS A 166 -31.19 26.12 -32.05
N SER A 167 -30.43 25.56 -33.00
CA SER A 167 -30.11 24.13 -33.06
C SER A 167 -29.11 23.72 -31.99
N MET A 168 -28.14 24.57 -31.64
CA MET A 168 -27.25 24.37 -30.49
C MET A 168 -28.03 24.43 -29.17
N LYS A 169 -29.00 25.34 -29.03
CA LYS A 169 -29.91 25.36 -27.88
C LYS A 169 -30.82 24.14 -27.86
N LYS A 170 -31.31 23.68 -29.02
CA LYS A 170 -32.14 22.47 -29.12
C LYS A 170 -31.32 21.22 -28.83
N GLN A 171 -30.09 21.11 -29.34
CA GLN A 171 -29.13 20.07 -29.00
C GLN A 171 -28.72 20.15 -27.53
N ALA A 172 -28.55 21.34 -26.97
CA ALA A 172 -28.29 21.53 -25.54
C ALA A 172 -29.52 21.20 -24.69
N ASN A 173 -30.74 21.34 -25.23
CA ASN A 173 -32.00 20.97 -24.60
C ASN A 173 -32.28 19.47 -24.72
N THR A 174 -32.03 18.82 -25.85
CA THR A 174 -32.05 17.34 -25.96
C THR A 174 -30.89 16.72 -25.20
N LYS A 175 -29.72 17.38 -25.16
CA LYS A 175 -28.63 17.08 -24.22
C LYS A 175 -28.98 17.43 -22.80
N LYS A 176 -29.90 18.36 -22.49
CA LYS A 176 -30.45 18.62 -21.15
C LYS A 176 -31.67 17.76 -20.84
N GLU A 177 -32.27 17.06 -21.79
CA GLU A 177 -33.26 16.02 -21.55
C GLU A 177 -32.52 14.71 -21.30
N SER A 178 -31.48 14.42 -22.08
CA SER A 178 -30.49 13.36 -21.81
C SER A 178 -29.48 13.71 -20.70
N ALA A 179 -29.36 14.98 -20.30
CA ALA A 179 -28.66 15.45 -19.08
C ALA A 179 -29.62 16.05 -18.04
N MET A 180 -30.94 15.92 -18.20
CA MET A 180 -31.89 15.93 -17.08
C MET A 180 -31.85 14.58 -16.37
N ILE A 181 -31.27 13.58 -17.05
CA ILE A 181 -30.66 12.38 -16.47
C ILE A 181 -29.29 12.72 -15.81
N GLY A 182 -28.79 13.96 -15.91
CA GLY A 182 -27.41 14.33 -15.54
C GLY A 182 -27.22 15.69 -14.84
N SER A 183 -28.27 16.39 -14.39
CA SER A 183 -28.08 17.65 -13.65
C SER A 183 -29.32 18.07 -12.86
N LEU A 184 -29.43 17.53 -11.65
CA LEU A 184 -30.10 18.20 -10.53
C LEU A 184 -29.02 18.46 -9.47
N VAL A 185 -28.85 19.75 -9.15
CA VAL A 185 -28.03 20.40 -8.10
C VAL A 185 -26.89 21.26 -8.68
N PRO A 186 -27.01 22.60 -8.66
CA PRO A 186 -25.89 23.50 -8.88
C PRO A 186 -25.07 23.68 -7.59
N GLY A 187 -23.74 23.61 -7.73
CA GLY A 187 -22.80 24.19 -6.77
C GLY A 187 -21.98 23.21 -5.94
N ILE A 188 -21.10 22.43 -6.58
CA ILE A 188 -19.82 21.99 -5.97
C ILE A 188 -18.76 22.01 -7.09
N ILE A 189 -17.66 22.72 -6.85
CA ILE A 189 -16.47 22.72 -7.70
C ILE A 189 -15.80 21.34 -7.53
N ILE A 190 -16.04 20.40 -8.45
CA ILE A 190 -15.35 19.09 -8.49
C ILE A 190 -14.80 18.88 -9.91
N GLY A 191 -13.84 19.71 -10.32
CA GLY A 191 -13.19 19.63 -11.63
C GLY A 191 -12.03 18.64 -11.74
N GLY A 192 -11.65 17.96 -10.65
CA GLY A 192 -10.44 17.10 -10.64
C GLY A 192 -10.66 15.64 -10.26
N PHE A 193 -11.73 15.31 -9.53
CA PHE A 193 -11.88 13.99 -8.90
C PHE A 193 -12.41 12.91 -9.84
N LEU A 194 -13.28 13.25 -10.81
CA LEU A 194 -13.94 12.26 -11.66
C LEU A 194 -13.01 11.64 -12.72
N GLY A 195 -11.99 12.37 -13.17
CA GLY A 195 -11.06 11.90 -14.22
C GLY A 195 -10.01 10.89 -13.74
N VAL A 196 -9.81 10.76 -12.44
CA VAL A 196 -8.79 9.87 -11.85
C VAL A 196 -9.39 8.57 -11.32
N VAL A 197 -10.70 8.57 -11.04
CA VAL A 197 -11.42 7.47 -10.39
C VAL A 197 -12.16 6.58 -11.41
N LEU A 198 -12.45 7.06 -12.62
CA LEU A 198 -13.13 6.28 -13.67
C LEU A 198 -12.14 5.48 -14.54
N GLY A 199 -11.78 4.29 -14.07
CA GLY A 199 -11.42 3.14 -14.92
C GLY A 199 -12.63 2.20 -14.97
N ALA A 200 -13.12 1.86 -16.17
CA ALA A 200 -14.36 1.14 -16.49
C ALA A 200 -15.66 1.98 -16.50
N GLY A 201 -16.25 2.06 -17.70
CA GLY A 201 -17.56 2.68 -17.94
C GLY A 201 -18.70 1.88 -17.32
N VAL A 202 -19.09 2.25 -16.10
CA VAL A 202 -20.43 1.95 -15.54
C VAL A 202 -20.96 3.22 -14.90
N CYS A 203 -21.71 4.01 -15.66
CA CYS A 203 -22.58 5.04 -15.11
C CYS A 203 -23.90 4.36 -14.72
N VAL A 204 -24.11 4.05 -13.45
CA VAL A 204 -25.44 3.68 -12.95
C VAL A 204 -26.29 4.96 -12.97
N ALA A 205 -27.08 5.12 -14.02
CA ALA A 205 -28.07 6.17 -14.11
C ALA A 205 -29.25 5.81 -13.20
N VAL A 206 -29.31 6.42 -12.01
CA VAL A 206 -30.55 6.41 -11.23
C VAL A 206 -31.39 7.60 -11.70
N SER A 207 -32.46 7.33 -12.45
CA SER A 207 -33.56 8.28 -12.69
C SER A 207 -34.26 8.53 -11.35
N LEU A 208 -34.39 9.80 -10.95
CA LEU A 208 -34.69 10.15 -9.57
C LEU A 208 -35.79 11.22 -9.46
N SER A 209 -37.03 10.75 -9.47
CA SER A 209 -38.23 11.47 -9.03
C SER A 209 -38.68 10.94 -7.67
N GLY A 210 -38.04 11.37 -6.57
CA GLY A 210 -38.44 10.97 -5.21
C GLY A 210 -37.76 11.78 -4.11
N GLY A 211 -38.53 12.41 -3.21
CA GLY A 211 -38.01 13.35 -2.20
C GLY A 211 -37.13 12.75 -1.09
N MET A 212 -36.42 13.64 -0.37
CA MET A 212 -35.67 13.52 0.91
C MET A 212 -34.69 12.34 1.13
N ILE A 213 -35.03 11.10 0.77
CA ILE A 213 -34.22 9.88 0.98
C ILE A 213 -33.02 9.83 0.00
N LEU A 214 -33.23 10.32 -1.23
CA LEU A 214 -32.25 10.33 -2.32
C LEU A 214 -31.02 11.19 -2.08
N GLY A 215 -31.17 12.40 -1.53
CA GLY A 215 -30.06 13.33 -1.37
C GLY A 215 -28.98 12.81 -0.40
N VAL A 216 -29.36 11.84 0.43
CA VAL A 216 -28.43 11.15 1.35
C VAL A 216 -27.63 10.06 0.63
N MET A 217 -28.15 9.53 -0.48
CA MET A 217 -27.59 8.38 -1.20
C MET A 217 -26.74 8.76 -2.43
N ILE A 218 -26.70 10.02 -2.85
CA ILE A 218 -25.99 10.46 -4.07
C ILE A 218 -24.47 10.24 -3.98
N ALA A 219 -23.82 10.69 -2.90
CA ALA A 219 -22.37 10.56 -2.76
C ALA A 219 -21.90 9.10 -2.66
N PRO A 220 -22.56 8.21 -1.89
CA PRO A 220 -22.21 6.78 -1.87
C PRO A 220 -22.41 6.08 -3.24
N VAL A 221 -23.53 6.36 -3.93
CA VAL A 221 -23.85 5.74 -5.23
C VAL A 221 -22.85 6.16 -6.33
N LEU A 222 -22.33 7.39 -6.28
CA LEU A 222 -21.31 7.87 -7.22
C LEU A 222 -19.96 7.15 -7.08
N VAL A 223 -19.70 6.48 -5.96
CA VAL A 223 -18.42 5.80 -5.67
C VAL A 223 -18.53 4.27 -5.77
N ALA A 224 -19.75 3.73 -5.74
CA ALA A 224 -20.05 2.29 -5.73
C ALA A 224 -19.47 1.51 -6.93
N SER A 225 -19.05 2.18 -8.00
CA SER A 225 -18.39 1.56 -9.15
C SER A 225 -16.92 1.17 -8.91
N ILE A 226 -16.24 1.75 -7.90
CA ILE A 226 -14.79 1.55 -7.66
C ILE A 226 -14.45 1.23 -6.19
N ALA A 227 -15.31 1.58 -5.24
CA ALA A 227 -15.11 1.30 -3.81
C ALA A 227 -16.45 1.10 -3.08
N VAL A 228 -16.43 0.34 -2.00
CA VAL A 228 -17.58 0.13 -1.12
C VAL A 228 -17.85 1.43 -0.36
N GLY A 229 -19.05 1.99 -0.51
CA GLY A 229 -19.42 3.26 0.13
C GLY A 229 -19.97 3.11 1.55
N LEU A 230 -19.27 3.63 2.56
CA LEU A 230 -19.78 3.79 3.92
C LEU A 230 -20.32 5.21 4.11
N ALA A 231 -21.65 5.35 4.29
CA ALA A 231 -22.32 6.64 4.41
C ALA A 231 -22.74 6.95 5.83
N MET A 232 -22.29 8.08 6.41
CA MET A 232 -22.69 8.47 7.75
C MET A 232 -24.14 8.99 7.81
N LEU A 233 -24.98 8.24 8.52
CA LEU A 233 -26.40 8.45 8.73
C LEU A 233 -26.72 8.42 10.23
N GLY A 234 -26.73 9.59 10.86
CA GLY A 234 -26.81 9.68 12.31
C GLY A 234 -25.58 9.03 12.95
N ASP A 235 -25.81 8.04 13.81
CA ASP A 235 -24.76 7.32 14.54
C ASP A 235 -24.30 6.02 13.85
N PHE A 236 -24.66 5.81 12.57
CA PHE A 236 -24.35 4.61 11.80
C PHE A 236 -23.64 4.94 10.48
N TYR A 237 -22.78 4.03 10.04
CA TYR A 237 -22.36 3.96 8.64
C TYR A 237 -23.24 2.92 7.92
N GLU A 238 -23.95 3.36 6.90
CA GLU A 238 -24.84 2.50 6.10
C GLU A 238 -24.27 2.28 4.69
N LEU A 239 -24.54 1.10 4.15
CA LEU A 239 -24.29 0.68 2.78
C LEU A 239 -25.63 0.42 2.08
N PHE A 240 -25.67 0.60 0.77
CA PHE A 240 -26.91 0.46 -0.02
C PHE A 240 -26.70 -0.42 -1.26
N PHE A 241 -27.81 -0.92 -1.82
CA PHE A 241 -27.82 -1.69 -3.08
C PHE A 241 -26.92 -2.94 -3.04
N ASP A 242 -26.15 -3.19 -4.09
CA ASP A 242 -25.28 -4.37 -4.21
C ASP A 242 -24.17 -4.39 -3.16
N ASP A 243 -23.69 -3.23 -2.74
CA ASP A 243 -22.69 -3.10 -1.67
C ASP A 243 -23.25 -3.61 -0.36
N ALA A 244 -24.52 -3.32 -0.05
CA ALA A 244 -25.18 -3.83 1.14
C ALA A 244 -25.31 -5.36 1.11
N ILE A 245 -25.66 -5.95 -0.03
CA ILE A 245 -25.81 -7.40 -0.18
C ILE A 245 -24.46 -8.11 0.02
N LYS A 246 -23.40 -7.60 -0.61
CA LYS A 246 -22.03 -8.14 -0.49
C LYS A 246 -21.51 -7.99 0.93
N ALA A 247 -21.59 -6.78 1.49
CA ALA A 247 -21.10 -6.48 2.83
C ALA A 247 -21.85 -7.26 3.91
N ALA A 248 -23.17 -7.40 3.81
CA ALA A 248 -23.96 -8.22 4.74
C ALA A 248 -23.45 -9.66 4.83
N LYS A 249 -23.17 -10.28 3.68
CA LYS A 249 -22.64 -11.65 3.60
C LYS A 249 -21.21 -11.76 4.13
N LEU A 250 -20.34 -10.81 3.75
CA LEU A 250 -18.91 -10.85 4.10
C LEU A 250 -18.65 -10.48 5.57
N LEU A 251 -19.38 -9.49 6.09
CA LEU A 251 -19.23 -8.97 7.45
C LEU A 251 -20.12 -9.69 8.47
N ASN A 252 -21.00 -10.58 7.99
CA ASN A 252 -22.02 -11.26 8.79
C ASN A 252 -22.90 -10.27 9.57
N ILE A 253 -23.40 -9.25 8.87
CA ILE A 253 -24.31 -8.23 9.41
C ILE A 253 -25.68 -8.36 8.76
N VAL A 254 -26.74 -7.94 9.48
CA VAL A 254 -28.12 -8.11 9.03
C VAL A 254 -28.38 -7.27 7.78
N LEU A 255 -28.84 -7.92 6.71
CA LEU A 255 -29.37 -7.23 5.53
C LEU A 255 -30.83 -6.82 5.78
N THR A 256 -31.09 -5.53 5.66
CA THR A 256 -32.41 -4.91 5.81
C THR A 256 -32.79 -4.16 4.53
N LYS A 257 -33.88 -3.40 4.57
CA LYS A 257 -34.35 -2.61 3.43
C LYS A 257 -34.79 -1.23 3.91
N ARG A 258 -34.53 -0.18 3.12
CA ARG A 258 -34.87 1.21 3.49
C ARG A 258 -35.38 2.01 2.29
N GLY A 259 -36.68 2.28 2.29
CA GLY A 259 -37.34 3.06 1.23
C GLY A 259 -37.45 2.32 -0.11
N ASN A 260 -37.99 3.02 -1.11
CA ASN A 260 -38.23 2.49 -2.45
C ASN A 260 -37.60 3.39 -3.51
N SER A 261 -36.97 2.77 -4.52
CA SER A 261 -36.53 3.43 -5.75
C SER A 261 -37.18 2.72 -6.94
N ASN A 262 -37.91 3.44 -7.79
CA ASN A 262 -38.62 2.88 -8.95
C ASN A 262 -39.50 1.65 -8.63
N GLY A 263 -40.14 1.63 -7.44
CA GLY A 263 -41.01 0.54 -7.01
C GLY A 263 -40.29 -0.69 -6.44
N GLN A 264 -38.95 -0.70 -6.39
CA GLN A 264 -38.17 -1.74 -5.72
C GLN A 264 -37.64 -1.25 -4.37
N GLU A 265 -37.70 -2.12 -3.35
CA GLU A 265 -37.14 -1.84 -2.03
C GLU A 265 -35.61 -1.80 -2.10
N ILE A 266 -34.99 -0.80 -1.47
CA ILE A 266 -33.53 -0.62 -1.51
C ILE A 266 -32.88 -1.50 -0.43
N PRO A 267 -32.02 -2.47 -0.78
CA PRO A 267 -31.24 -3.24 0.18
C PRO A 267 -30.31 -2.32 0.98
N MET A 268 -30.23 -2.52 2.30
CA MET A 268 -29.41 -1.72 3.20
C MET A 268 -28.84 -2.57 4.34
N CYS A 269 -27.58 -2.36 4.68
CA CYS A 269 -27.01 -2.83 5.94
C CYS A 269 -26.17 -1.72 6.56
N GLY A 270 -25.98 -1.74 7.88
CA GLY A 270 -25.23 -0.69 8.56
C GLY A 270 -24.50 -1.19 9.80
N VAL A 271 -23.47 -0.43 10.17
CA VAL A 271 -22.66 -0.67 11.36
C VAL A 271 -22.64 0.60 12.22
N PRO A 272 -22.68 0.49 13.56
CA PRO A 272 -22.58 1.66 14.43
C PRO A 272 -21.25 2.39 14.22
N ALA A 273 -21.28 3.72 14.11
CA ALA A 273 -20.10 4.54 13.78
C ALA A 273 -18.94 4.32 14.76
N HIS A 274 -19.23 4.21 16.05
CA HIS A 274 -18.24 3.94 17.11
C HIS A 274 -17.55 2.56 17.00
N SER A 275 -18.11 1.62 16.23
CA SER A 275 -17.58 0.27 16.02
C SER A 275 -17.09 0.00 14.60
N SER A 276 -17.14 1.03 13.74
CA SER A 276 -16.94 0.93 12.29
C SER A 276 -15.52 0.52 11.89
N GLU A 277 -14.51 0.84 12.70
CA GLU A 277 -13.11 0.50 12.42
C GLU A 277 -12.89 -1.01 12.25
N SER A 278 -13.53 -1.83 13.09
CA SER A 278 -13.40 -3.30 13.01
C SER A 278 -13.95 -3.89 11.71
N TYR A 279 -15.02 -3.29 11.18
CA TYR A 279 -15.62 -3.69 9.90
C TYR A 279 -14.81 -3.15 8.72
N LEU A 280 -14.27 -1.94 8.85
CA LEU A 280 -13.34 -1.38 7.88
C LEU A 280 -12.10 -2.27 7.71
N HIS A 281 -11.52 -2.76 8.81
CA HIS A 281 -10.41 -3.72 8.79
C HIS A 281 -10.73 -4.96 7.97
N LYS A 282 -11.89 -5.59 8.24
CA LYS A 282 -12.33 -6.80 7.52
C LYS A 282 -12.53 -6.55 6.03
N LEU A 283 -13.11 -5.42 5.65
CA LEU A 283 -13.29 -5.07 4.24
C LEU A 283 -11.95 -4.91 3.52
N ILE A 284 -10.98 -4.26 4.17
CA ILE A 284 -9.64 -4.05 3.62
C ILE A 284 -8.87 -5.36 3.49
N ASP A 285 -8.93 -6.25 4.50
CA ASP A 285 -8.30 -7.58 4.45
C ASP A 285 -8.85 -8.45 3.31
N LEU A 286 -10.14 -8.27 3.01
CA LEU A 286 -10.81 -8.92 1.87
C LEU A 286 -10.48 -8.25 0.52
N GLY A 287 -9.65 -7.20 0.52
CA GLY A 287 -9.18 -6.50 -0.67
C GLY A 287 -10.13 -5.40 -1.18
N PHE A 288 -11.14 -5.00 -0.40
CA PHE A 288 -12.02 -3.91 -0.79
C PHE A 288 -11.40 -2.54 -0.50
N LYS A 289 -11.57 -1.61 -1.44
CA LYS A 289 -11.41 -0.18 -1.20
C LYS A 289 -12.69 0.35 -0.59
N VAL A 290 -12.58 1.23 0.40
CA VAL A 290 -13.73 1.74 1.14
C VAL A 290 -13.75 3.27 1.11
N ALA A 291 -14.80 3.84 0.55
CA ALA A 291 -15.00 5.28 0.53
C ALA A 291 -15.84 5.70 1.74
N ILE A 292 -15.32 6.62 2.55
CA ILE A 292 -16.01 7.14 3.72
C ILE A 292 -16.67 8.45 3.35
N CYS A 293 -17.99 8.47 3.43
CA CYS A 293 -18.82 9.64 3.21
C CYS A 293 -19.27 10.19 4.57
N ASP A 294 -18.86 11.40 4.89
CA ASP A 294 -19.20 12.07 6.15
C ASP A 294 -20.08 13.31 5.91
N GLN A 295 -20.69 13.81 6.98
CA GLN A 295 -21.49 15.02 6.99
C GLN A 295 -20.56 16.25 7.08
N LEU A 296 -20.66 17.14 6.09
CA LEU A 296 -19.82 18.35 6.02
C LEU A 296 -20.36 19.52 6.83
N GLU A 297 -21.59 19.42 7.33
CA GLU A 297 -22.25 20.46 8.13
C GLU A 297 -23.11 19.79 9.21
N THR A 298 -23.40 20.52 10.27
CA THR A 298 -24.27 20.06 11.34
C THR A 298 -25.75 20.08 10.92
N ALA A 299 -26.58 19.30 11.62
CA ALA A 299 -28.02 19.30 11.39
C ALA A 299 -28.66 20.70 11.57
N ASP A 300 -28.11 21.52 12.47
CA ASP A 300 -28.63 22.86 12.73
C ASP A 300 -28.18 23.88 11.67
N GLU A 301 -26.96 23.75 11.13
CA GLU A 301 -26.53 24.53 9.95
C GLU A 301 -27.37 24.18 8.72
N ALA A 302 -27.68 22.90 8.50
CA ALA A 302 -28.60 22.50 7.44
C ALA A 302 -30.01 23.07 7.66
N LYS A 303 -30.53 23.07 8.89
CA LYS A 303 -31.83 23.72 9.19
C LYS A 303 -31.81 25.22 8.91
N ARG A 304 -30.70 25.91 9.17
CA ARG A 304 -30.52 27.34 8.85
C ARG A 304 -30.57 27.61 7.34
N ARG A 305 -30.13 26.67 6.50
CA ARG A 305 -30.29 26.75 5.03
C ARG A 305 -31.72 26.46 4.55
N GLY A 306 -32.58 25.93 5.42
CA GLY A 306 -34.01 25.71 5.17
C GLY A 306 -34.53 24.44 5.83
N TYR A 307 -35.80 24.44 6.26
CA TYR A 307 -36.43 23.34 7.04
C TYR A 307 -36.47 21.98 6.32
N LYS A 308 -36.38 21.96 4.98
CA LYS A 308 -36.29 20.74 4.15
C LYS A 308 -34.88 20.46 3.59
N SER A 309 -33.89 21.26 3.99
CA SER A 309 -32.56 21.15 3.42
C SER A 309 -31.82 19.94 4.02
N ILE A 310 -31.25 19.11 3.14
CA ILE A 310 -30.53 17.90 3.52
C ILE A 310 -29.10 18.29 3.90
N VAL A 311 -28.59 17.70 4.97
CA VAL A 311 -27.17 17.81 5.39
C VAL A 311 -26.27 17.41 4.22
N LYS A 312 -25.38 18.32 3.81
CA LYS A 312 -24.38 18.08 2.78
C LYS A 312 -23.46 16.95 3.20
N ARG A 313 -23.22 16.02 2.27
CA ARG A 313 -22.32 14.89 2.44
C ARG A 313 -21.37 14.84 1.26
N ASP A 314 -20.13 14.49 1.54
CA ASP A 314 -19.13 14.21 0.51
C ASP A 314 -18.21 13.09 1.02
N VAL A 315 -17.53 12.46 0.07
CA VAL A 315 -16.48 11.48 0.37
C VAL A 315 -15.31 12.24 0.96
N VAL A 316 -15.07 12.07 2.25
CA VAL A 316 -13.96 12.72 2.97
C VAL A 316 -12.64 11.99 2.75
N ARG A 317 -12.68 10.68 2.49
CA ARG A 317 -11.50 9.87 2.16
C ARG A 317 -11.88 8.55 1.48
N VAL A 318 -10.91 7.96 0.80
CA VAL A 318 -10.96 6.58 0.31
C VAL A 318 -9.84 5.81 1.01
N VAL A 319 -10.22 4.81 1.79
CA VAL A 319 -9.29 3.91 2.48
C VAL A 319 -9.00 2.74 1.57
N THR A 320 -7.71 2.53 1.31
CA THR A 320 -7.20 1.45 0.46
C THR A 320 -6.11 0.69 1.21
N PRO A 321 -5.78 -0.56 0.83
CA PRO A 321 -4.78 -1.34 1.54
C PRO A 321 -3.42 -0.63 1.69
N GLY A 322 -2.98 0.18 0.71
CA GLY A 322 -1.72 0.92 0.79
C GLY A 322 -1.80 2.30 1.46
N THR A 323 -2.99 2.82 1.78
CA THR A 323 -3.19 4.20 2.24
C THR A 323 -3.74 4.32 3.66
N ILE A 324 -3.63 3.24 4.44
CA ILE A 324 -4.04 3.15 5.84
C ILE A 324 -3.07 3.92 6.74
N ILE A 325 -3.62 4.64 7.72
CA ILE A 325 -2.84 5.43 8.70
C ILE A 325 -3.31 5.17 10.14
N GLU A 326 -4.53 4.68 10.28
CA GLU A 326 -5.19 4.36 11.53
C GLU A 326 -4.44 3.25 12.26
N ASP A 327 -4.15 3.49 13.54
CA ASP A 327 -3.36 2.57 14.38
C ASP A 327 -4.00 1.18 14.48
N SER A 328 -5.33 1.15 14.60
CA SER A 328 -6.13 -0.08 14.73
C SER A 328 -6.13 -0.95 13.48
N LEU A 329 -5.74 -0.41 12.32
CA LEU A 329 -5.71 -1.09 11.03
C LEU A 329 -4.30 -1.50 10.58
N LEU A 330 -3.27 -1.08 11.32
CA LEU A 330 -1.88 -1.34 10.99
C LEU A 330 -1.28 -2.38 11.93
N GLU A 331 -0.53 -3.32 11.38
CA GLU A 331 0.35 -4.15 12.19
C GLU A 331 1.49 -3.28 12.79
N ASP A 332 1.71 -3.38 14.09
CA ASP A 332 2.69 -2.55 14.83
C ASP A 332 4.11 -2.62 14.24
N LYS A 333 4.64 -3.84 14.09
CA LYS A 333 6.01 -4.12 13.65
C LYS A 333 6.13 -4.34 12.13
N SER A 334 5.17 -3.90 11.32
CA SER A 334 5.21 -4.06 9.85
C SER A 334 5.03 -2.72 9.15
N ASN A 335 5.68 -2.57 7.99
CA ASN A 335 5.41 -1.47 7.08
C ASN A 335 4.19 -1.81 6.21
N ASN A 336 3.43 -0.79 5.85
CA ASN A 336 2.26 -0.81 4.97
C ASN A 336 2.56 0.01 3.70
N TYR A 337 3.41 -0.55 2.83
CA TYR A 337 3.86 0.16 1.64
C TYR A 337 2.80 0.19 0.53
N LEU A 338 2.62 1.38 -0.04
CA LEU A 338 2.00 1.60 -1.34
C LEU A 338 3.12 1.73 -2.38
N ALA A 339 3.07 0.95 -3.45
CA ALA A 339 4.06 0.99 -4.53
C ALA A 339 3.45 1.38 -5.87
N SER A 340 4.27 1.87 -6.80
CA SER A 340 3.91 1.98 -8.21
C SER A 340 5.03 1.44 -9.09
N ILE A 341 4.63 0.85 -10.22
CA ILE A 341 5.57 0.38 -11.24
C ILE A 341 5.24 1.01 -12.58
N VAL A 342 6.29 1.45 -13.27
CA VAL A 342 6.18 2.13 -14.56
C VAL A 342 7.23 1.56 -15.52
N GLU A 343 6.81 1.40 -16.77
CA GLU A 343 7.66 1.06 -17.91
C GLU A 343 7.55 2.19 -18.94
N GLN A 344 8.70 2.66 -19.44
CA GLN A 344 8.74 3.59 -20.56
C GLN A 344 10.02 3.37 -21.38
N ASN A 345 9.87 3.07 -22.67
CA ASN A 345 10.99 2.83 -23.59
C ASN A 345 11.96 1.74 -23.08
N ASP A 346 11.43 0.63 -22.57
CA ASP A 346 12.19 -0.48 -21.96
C ASP A 346 12.98 -0.13 -20.68
N GLU A 347 12.80 1.08 -20.12
CA GLU A 347 13.26 1.42 -18.78
C GLU A 347 12.13 1.20 -17.76
N TYR A 348 12.46 0.55 -16.64
CA TYR A 348 11.51 0.26 -15.58
C TYR A 348 11.91 0.98 -14.30
N ALA A 349 10.92 1.55 -13.60
CA ALA A 349 11.12 2.09 -12.26
C ALA A 349 10.03 1.59 -11.31
N ILE A 350 10.44 1.36 -10.07
CA ILE A 350 9.54 1.09 -8.96
C ILE A 350 9.73 2.15 -7.87
N SER A 351 8.63 2.72 -7.42
CA SER A 351 8.60 3.66 -6.30
C SER A 351 7.70 3.07 -5.21
N TRP A 352 8.00 3.38 -3.94
CA TRP A 352 7.15 2.95 -2.83
C TRP A 352 7.18 3.94 -1.67
N LEU A 353 6.04 4.04 -0.99
CA LEU A 353 5.76 5.01 0.06
C LEU A 353 5.15 4.32 1.27
N GLU A 354 5.64 4.69 2.46
CA GLU A 354 4.99 4.37 3.73
C GLU A 354 4.25 5.62 4.22
N LEU A 355 2.92 5.62 4.09
CA LEU A 355 2.12 6.80 4.41
C LEU A 355 2.10 7.09 5.92
N SER A 356 2.19 6.07 6.77
CA SER A 356 2.14 6.23 8.22
C SER A 356 3.41 6.83 8.84
N THR A 357 4.53 6.84 8.09
CA THR A 357 5.83 7.39 8.55
C THR A 357 6.39 8.48 7.63
N GLY A 358 5.82 8.66 6.43
CA GLY A 358 6.28 9.63 5.45
C GLY A 358 7.51 9.21 4.64
N LYS A 359 8.02 7.98 4.81
CA LYS A 359 9.20 7.48 4.09
C LYS A 359 8.87 7.18 2.63
N PHE A 360 9.68 7.72 1.72
CA PHE A 360 9.49 7.59 0.28
C PHE A 360 10.78 7.14 -0.40
N PHE A 361 10.71 6.06 -1.19
CA PHE A 361 11.84 5.48 -1.90
C PHE A 361 11.52 5.24 -3.38
N HIS A 362 12.57 5.16 -4.20
CA HIS A 362 12.47 4.75 -5.60
C HIS A 362 13.75 4.01 -6.05
N THR A 363 13.64 3.20 -7.10
CA THR A 363 14.79 2.62 -7.79
C THR A 363 14.47 2.27 -9.22
N LEU A 364 15.50 2.25 -10.07
CA LEU A 364 15.43 1.64 -11.39
C LEU A 364 15.43 0.12 -11.23
N THR A 365 14.62 -0.55 -12.05
CA THR A 365 14.48 -1.99 -12.05
C THR A 365 14.43 -2.52 -13.48
N ASN A 366 14.19 -3.81 -13.65
CA ASN A 366 13.95 -4.48 -14.93
C ASN A 366 13.12 -5.74 -14.71
N LEU A 367 12.62 -6.36 -15.78
CA LEU A 367 11.79 -7.57 -15.71
C LEU A 367 12.41 -8.72 -14.92
N LYS A 368 13.74 -8.88 -14.94
CA LYS A 368 14.44 -9.97 -14.23
C LYS A 368 14.56 -9.69 -12.73
N ALA A 369 14.72 -8.42 -12.34
CA ALA A 369 14.88 -7.99 -10.96
C ALA A 369 13.54 -7.72 -10.24
N LEU A 370 12.47 -7.51 -11.01
CA LEU A 370 11.17 -7.09 -10.48
C LEU A 370 10.61 -8.05 -9.41
N ASP A 371 10.74 -9.36 -9.61
CA ASP A 371 10.29 -10.38 -8.66
C ASP A 371 10.99 -10.23 -7.29
N SER A 372 12.32 -10.05 -7.33
CA SER A 372 13.12 -9.79 -6.13
C SER A 372 12.79 -8.45 -5.48
N ASP A 373 12.49 -7.41 -6.27
CA ASP A 373 12.11 -6.09 -5.75
C ASP A 373 10.75 -6.13 -5.06
N LEU A 374 9.75 -6.81 -5.64
CA LEU A 374 8.42 -6.97 -5.06
C LEU A 374 8.46 -7.76 -3.74
N LEU A 375 9.26 -8.83 -3.65
CA LEU A 375 9.46 -9.55 -2.39
C LEU A 375 10.16 -8.72 -1.32
N ARG A 376 11.14 -7.92 -1.73
CA ARG A 376 11.91 -7.05 -0.82
C ARG A 376 11.05 -5.92 -0.26
N ILE A 377 10.25 -5.29 -1.13
CA ILE A 377 9.37 -4.18 -0.75
C ILE A 377 8.13 -4.72 -0.04
N SER A 378 7.58 -5.84 -0.50
CA SER A 378 6.32 -6.43 -0.01
C SER A 378 5.17 -5.41 0.08
N PRO A 379 4.82 -4.73 -1.02
CA PRO A 379 3.78 -3.71 -0.99
C PRO A 379 2.40 -4.32 -0.72
N ARG A 380 1.55 -3.61 0.03
CA ARG A 380 0.15 -4.03 0.26
C ARG A 380 -0.74 -3.63 -0.91
N GLU A 381 -0.35 -2.59 -1.62
CA GLU A 381 -1.02 -2.11 -2.83
C GLU A 381 0.00 -1.68 -3.88
N LEU A 382 -0.26 -2.04 -5.14
CA LEU A 382 0.57 -1.70 -6.30
C LEU A 382 -0.25 -0.96 -7.36
N LEU A 383 0.20 0.25 -7.70
CA LEU A 383 -0.33 1.03 -8.81
C LEU A 383 0.35 0.61 -10.12
N ILE A 384 -0.46 0.36 -11.14
CA ILE A 384 0.01 -0.07 -12.46
C ILE A 384 -0.88 0.51 -13.57
N SER A 385 -0.33 0.74 -14.77
CA SER A 385 -1.14 1.16 -15.90
C SER A 385 -1.94 -0.01 -16.49
N GLU A 386 -3.14 0.27 -17.01
CA GLU A 386 -3.99 -0.71 -17.71
C GLU A 386 -3.25 -1.41 -18.85
N LYS A 387 -2.43 -0.67 -19.60
CA LYS A 387 -1.62 -1.22 -20.69
C LYS A 387 -0.53 -2.17 -20.16
N PHE A 388 0.09 -1.85 -19.03
CA PHE A 388 1.24 -2.60 -18.54
C PHE A 388 0.83 -3.92 -17.85
N ILE A 389 -0.35 -3.96 -17.23
CA ILE A 389 -0.88 -5.19 -16.62
C ILE A 389 -1.35 -6.23 -17.67
N GLU A 390 -1.62 -5.81 -18.91
CA GLU A 390 -1.97 -6.71 -20.01
C GLU A 390 -0.79 -7.57 -20.49
N ASP A 391 0.45 -7.21 -20.16
CA ASP A 391 1.62 -8.03 -20.45
C ASP A 391 1.57 -9.34 -19.65
N GLU A 392 1.58 -10.48 -20.36
CA GLU A 392 1.54 -11.82 -19.77
C GLU A 392 2.70 -12.06 -18.78
N LYS A 393 3.89 -11.50 -19.04
CA LYS A 393 5.05 -11.64 -18.15
C LYS A 393 4.80 -10.93 -16.83
N ILE A 394 4.26 -9.71 -16.87
CA ILE A 394 3.93 -8.96 -15.65
C ILE A 394 2.80 -9.64 -14.89
N ARG A 395 1.75 -10.06 -15.59
CA ARG A 395 0.61 -10.76 -14.99
C ARG A 395 1.03 -12.07 -14.31
N SER A 396 1.97 -12.81 -14.90
CA SER A 396 2.49 -14.04 -14.29
C SER A 396 3.32 -13.77 -13.03
N ILE A 397 4.17 -12.74 -13.02
CA ILE A 397 4.91 -12.30 -11.82
C ILE A 397 3.92 -11.91 -10.71
N LEU A 398 2.96 -11.05 -11.01
CA LEU A 398 2.03 -10.51 -10.01
C LEU A 398 1.08 -11.56 -9.41
N LYS A 399 0.74 -12.63 -10.14
CA LYS A 399 -0.08 -13.74 -9.62
C LYS A 399 0.54 -14.46 -8.42
N ASN A 400 1.86 -14.41 -8.28
CA ASN A 400 2.57 -15.08 -7.18
C ASN A 400 2.45 -14.33 -5.85
N TYR A 401 1.87 -13.13 -5.86
CA TYR A 401 1.83 -12.24 -4.72
C TYR A 401 0.42 -11.90 -4.27
N LYS A 402 0.22 -11.83 -2.95
CA LYS A 402 -1.00 -11.30 -2.34
C LYS A 402 -0.92 -9.78 -2.24
N ILE A 403 -0.94 -9.09 -3.38
CA ILE A 403 -0.88 -7.63 -3.48
C ILE A 403 -2.20 -7.12 -4.05
N SER A 404 -2.77 -6.06 -3.48
CA SER A 404 -3.90 -5.36 -4.07
C SER A 404 -3.44 -4.59 -5.31
N ILE A 405 -3.91 -4.97 -6.50
CA ILE A 405 -3.55 -4.29 -7.75
C ILE A 405 -4.55 -3.17 -8.04
N THR A 406 -4.04 -1.96 -8.24
CA THR A 406 -4.83 -0.77 -8.61
C THR A 406 -4.40 -0.29 -10.00
N GLN A 407 -5.33 -0.39 -10.95
CA GLN A 407 -5.11 -0.04 -12.34
C GLN A 407 -5.55 1.39 -12.61
N HIS A 408 -4.76 2.13 -13.40
CA HIS A 408 -5.12 3.45 -13.91
C HIS A 408 -4.81 3.60 -15.39
N ALA A 409 -5.51 4.51 -16.07
CA ALA A 409 -5.25 4.87 -17.45
C ALA A 409 -3.82 5.39 -17.66
N GLN A 410 -3.28 5.25 -18.87
CA GLN A 410 -1.91 5.69 -19.19
C GLN A 410 -1.67 7.19 -18.93
N SER A 411 -2.71 8.01 -19.07
CA SER A 411 -2.65 9.46 -18.77
C SER A 411 -2.35 9.77 -17.30
N PHE A 412 -2.59 8.83 -16.39
CA PHE A 412 -2.19 8.94 -14.99
C PHE A 412 -0.67 8.85 -14.82
N PHE A 413 0.01 8.14 -15.72
CA PHE A 413 1.45 7.88 -15.72
C PHE A 413 2.19 8.76 -16.75
N GLU A 414 1.85 10.05 -16.79
CA GLU A 414 2.51 11.02 -17.66
C GLU A 414 3.59 11.80 -16.93
N TYR A 415 4.71 12.03 -17.62
CA TYR A 415 5.84 12.79 -17.10
C TYR A 415 5.45 14.22 -16.67
N SER A 416 4.79 14.97 -17.55
CA SER A 416 4.46 16.38 -17.30
C SER A 416 3.57 16.56 -16.07
N LYS A 417 2.59 15.67 -15.89
CA LYS A 417 1.72 15.65 -14.70
C LYS A 417 2.51 15.28 -13.45
N SER A 418 3.27 14.20 -13.51
CA SER A 418 4.06 13.68 -12.39
C SER A 418 5.10 14.68 -11.87
N HIS A 419 5.84 15.30 -12.78
CA HIS A 419 6.81 16.35 -12.47
C HIS A 419 6.14 17.54 -11.77
N ARG A 420 5.01 18.01 -12.33
CA ARG A 420 4.24 19.12 -11.75
C ARG A 420 3.74 18.79 -10.35
N THR A 421 3.14 17.61 -10.15
CA THR A 421 2.62 17.17 -8.85
C THR A 421 3.72 17.13 -7.79
N LEU A 422 4.90 16.60 -8.12
CA LEU A 422 6.04 16.56 -7.20
C LEU A 422 6.56 17.98 -6.87
N CYS A 423 6.73 18.85 -7.87
CA CYS A 423 7.18 20.23 -7.65
C CYS A 423 6.19 21.03 -6.80
N GLU A 424 4.89 20.93 -7.09
CA GLU A 424 3.83 21.61 -6.32
C GLU A 424 3.79 21.15 -4.87
N PHE A 425 3.91 19.83 -4.63
CA PHE A 425 3.87 19.26 -3.29
C PHE A 425 5.07 19.68 -2.43
N TYR A 426 6.29 19.53 -2.96
CA TYR A 426 7.52 19.87 -2.25
C TYR A 426 7.83 21.38 -2.27
N LYS A 427 7.01 22.20 -2.96
CA LYS A 427 7.19 23.65 -3.10
C LYS A 427 8.56 24.03 -3.69
N ILE A 428 9.02 23.27 -4.67
CA ILE A 428 10.28 23.49 -5.39
C ILE A 428 10.00 23.84 -6.85
N ARG A 429 10.97 24.48 -7.52
CA ARG A 429 10.86 24.79 -8.95
C ARG A 429 11.20 23.58 -9.82
N GLU A 430 12.26 22.86 -9.46
CA GLU A 430 12.79 21.73 -10.24
C GLU A 430 13.32 20.62 -9.31
N LEU A 431 13.12 19.37 -9.74
CA LEU A 431 13.50 18.17 -8.99
C LEU A 431 15.02 17.96 -8.91
N GLY A 432 15.80 18.57 -9.81
CA GLY A 432 17.26 18.50 -9.79
C GLY A 432 17.90 19.03 -8.50
N SER A 433 17.16 19.86 -7.74
CA SER A 433 17.58 20.33 -6.41
C SER A 433 17.60 19.25 -5.33
N ILE A 434 16.84 18.17 -5.52
CA ILE A 434 16.71 17.05 -4.56
C ILE A 434 17.58 15.87 -4.97
N GLY A 435 17.72 15.63 -6.27
CA GLY A 435 18.51 14.52 -6.80
C GLY A 435 18.39 14.38 -8.31
N ASN A 436 19.20 13.48 -8.87
CA ASN A 436 19.13 13.12 -10.29
C ASN A 436 18.10 12.02 -10.47
N PHE A 437 16.97 12.36 -11.09
CA PHE A 437 15.91 11.41 -11.42
C PHE A 437 15.86 11.18 -12.93
N SER A 438 15.67 9.92 -13.34
CA SER A 438 15.25 9.61 -14.71
C SER A 438 13.78 9.99 -14.93
N LYS A 439 13.36 10.05 -16.19
CA LYS A 439 11.94 10.33 -16.52
C LYS A 439 11.00 9.27 -15.93
N VAL A 440 11.39 8.01 -15.98
CA VAL A 440 10.56 6.88 -15.49
C VAL A 440 10.44 6.93 -13.97
N GLU A 441 11.52 7.30 -13.26
CA GLU A 441 11.48 7.48 -11.80
C GLU A 441 10.54 8.63 -11.39
N ILE A 442 10.56 9.74 -12.13
CA ILE A 442 9.65 10.87 -11.90
C ILE A 442 8.19 10.42 -12.07
N ILE A 443 7.89 9.64 -13.11
CA ILE A 443 6.54 9.14 -13.35
C ILE A 443 6.09 8.21 -12.22
N ALA A 444 6.93 7.25 -11.80
CA ALA A 444 6.60 6.36 -10.70
C ALA A 444 6.36 7.13 -9.38
N CYS A 445 7.22 8.10 -9.05
CA CYS A 445 7.04 8.90 -7.84
C CYS A 445 5.79 9.80 -7.91
N GLY A 446 5.56 10.45 -9.05
CA GLY A 446 4.42 11.34 -9.23
C GLY A 446 3.07 10.62 -9.24
N ALA A 447 3.01 9.41 -9.82
CA ALA A 447 1.82 8.57 -9.81
C ALA A 447 1.41 8.17 -8.37
N LEU A 448 2.37 7.76 -7.54
CA LEU A 448 2.12 7.49 -6.11
C LEU A 448 1.57 8.72 -5.39
N LEU A 449 2.23 9.87 -5.55
CA LEU A 449 1.85 11.09 -4.86
C LEU A 449 0.47 11.59 -5.30
N GLU A 450 0.17 11.52 -6.60
CA GLU A 450 -1.16 11.86 -7.12
C GLU A 450 -2.22 10.91 -6.57
N TYR A 451 -1.93 9.61 -6.45
CA TYR A 451 -2.86 8.65 -5.88
C TYR A 451 -3.13 8.92 -4.40
N VAL A 452 -2.10 9.23 -3.61
CA VAL A 452 -2.25 9.65 -2.22
C VAL A 452 -3.06 10.93 -2.11
N ARG A 453 -2.78 11.92 -2.96
CA ARG A 453 -3.55 13.17 -3.02
C ARG A 453 -5.04 12.91 -3.25
N VAL A 454 -5.38 11.97 -4.13
CA VAL A 454 -6.76 11.61 -4.48
C VAL A 454 -7.44 10.85 -3.33
N THR A 455 -6.81 9.80 -2.80
CA THR A 455 -7.35 8.97 -1.72
C THR A 455 -7.52 9.74 -0.41
N GLN A 456 -6.60 10.67 -0.13
CA GLN A 456 -6.59 11.49 1.07
C GLN A 456 -7.27 12.86 0.92
N ARG A 457 -7.91 13.15 -0.23
CA ARG A 457 -8.58 14.44 -0.54
C ARG A 457 -7.70 15.68 -0.33
N GLY A 458 -6.41 15.56 -0.64
CA GLY A 458 -5.43 16.65 -0.50
C GLY A 458 -4.82 16.81 0.89
N SER A 459 -5.33 16.10 1.90
CA SER A 459 -4.70 16.02 3.24
C SER A 459 -3.60 14.96 3.22
N ILE A 460 -2.41 15.35 2.78
CA ILE A 460 -1.24 14.44 2.67
C ILE A 460 -0.32 14.70 3.87
N PRO A 461 0.23 13.66 4.53
CA PRO A 461 1.18 13.88 5.62
C PRO A 461 2.47 14.48 5.06
N ARG A 462 3.34 14.95 5.94
CA ARG A 462 4.69 15.29 5.51
C ARG A 462 5.36 14.03 4.93
N LEU A 463 5.84 14.12 3.70
CA LEU A 463 6.64 13.07 3.08
C LEU A 463 8.09 13.53 3.02
N GLU A 464 9.01 12.61 3.30
CA GLU A 464 10.41 12.82 2.98
C GLU A 464 10.60 12.88 1.46
N PHE A 465 11.64 13.58 1.02
CA PHE A 465 12.04 13.52 -0.37
C PHE A 465 12.28 12.07 -0.80
N PRO A 466 11.87 11.67 -2.03
CA PRO A 466 12.08 10.32 -2.51
C PRO A 466 13.58 9.99 -2.51
N LYS A 467 13.96 8.97 -1.74
CA LYS A 467 15.36 8.54 -1.63
C LYS A 467 15.65 7.42 -2.64
N THR A 468 16.72 7.58 -3.40
CA THR A 468 17.17 6.53 -4.31
C THR A 468 17.67 5.32 -3.53
N TYR A 469 17.05 4.18 -3.80
CA TYR A 469 17.45 2.91 -3.23
C TYR A 469 18.50 2.25 -4.13
N LYS A 470 19.78 2.46 -3.81
CA LYS A 470 20.90 1.93 -4.59
C LYS A 470 21.15 0.45 -4.28
N GLN A 471 20.83 -0.43 -5.23
CA GLN A 471 21.01 -1.88 -5.08
C GLN A 471 22.45 -2.27 -4.69
N GLN A 472 23.48 -1.56 -5.20
CA GLN A 472 24.89 -1.85 -4.94
C GLN A 472 25.30 -1.78 -3.45
N ASN A 473 24.52 -1.07 -2.62
CA ASN A 473 24.81 -0.94 -1.19
C ASN A 473 24.24 -2.11 -0.36
N PHE A 474 23.43 -2.97 -0.98
CA PHE A 474 22.70 -4.04 -0.32
C PHE A 474 23.01 -5.38 -0.95
N MET A 475 23.01 -6.43 -0.14
CA MET A 475 23.11 -7.79 -0.58
C MET A 475 21.79 -8.20 -1.25
N LEU A 476 21.86 -8.64 -2.50
CA LEU A 476 20.70 -9.15 -3.22
C LEU A 476 20.42 -10.59 -2.78
N ILE A 477 19.18 -10.86 -2.38
CA ILE A 477 18.71 -12.21 -2.06
C ILE A 477 17.59 -12.48 -3.04
N ASP A 478 17.79 -13.48 -3.89
CA ASP A 478 16.80 -13.84 -4.90
C ASP A 478 15.50 -14.36 -4.27
N ALA A 479 14.44 -14.40 -5.07
CA ALA A 479 13.12 -14.77 -4.62
C ALA A 479 13.06 -16.20 -4.05
N SER A 480 13.79 -17.13 -4.66
CA SER A 480 13.85 -18.51 -4.19
C SER A 480 14.60 -18.58 -2.87
N ALA A 481 15.77 -17.93 -2.74
CA ALA A 481 16.49 -17.90 -1.48
C ALA A 481 15.70 -17.30 -0.32
N ARG A 482 14.97 -16.20 -0.52
CA ARG A 482 14.17 -15.60 0.56
C ARG A 482 13.14 -16.57 1.15
N ARG A 483 12.51 -17.38 0.29
CA ARG A 483 11.53 -18.40 0.68
C ARG A 483 12.21 -19.63 1.29
N ASN A 484 13.27 -20.13 0.65
CA ASN A 484 14.00 -21.33 1.09
C ASN A 484 14.72 -21.14 2.43
N LEU A 485 15.19 -19.92 2.70
CA LEU A 485 15.80 -19.53 3.96
C LEU A 485 14.76 -19.12 5.03
N GLU A 486 13.47 -19.11 4.68
CA GLU A 486 12.37 -18.81 5.60
C GLU A 486 12.60 -17.53 6.40
N LEU A 487 13.03 -16.45 5.72
CA LEU A 487 13.45 -15.22 6.39
C LEU A 487 12.30 -14.56 7.17
N PHE A 488 11.11 -14.51 6.57
CA PHE A 488 9.93 -13.85 7.15
C PHE A 488 8.83 -14.83 7.58
N THR A 489 8.64 -15.86 6.77
CA THR A 489 7.59 -16.88 6.93
C THR A 489 8.15 -18.22 6.52
N THR A 490 7.64 -19.29 7.11
CA THR A 490 7.96 -20.67 6.75
C THR A 490 7.41 -21.02 5.36
N GLN A 491 7.81 -22.17 4.83
CA GLN A 491 7.25 -22.70 3.57
C GLN A 491 5.72 -22.89 3.62
N PHE A 492 5.14 -23.05 4.81
CA PHE A 492 3.69 -23.13 5.04
C PHE A 492 3.01 -21.76 5.24
N GLY A 493 3.78 -20.67 5.18
CA GLY A 493 3.27 -19.30 5.34
C GLY A 493 3.13 -18.83 6.79
N GLU A 494 3.66 -19.57 7.77
CA GLU A 494 3.59 -19.19 9.17
C GLU A 494 4.73 -18.26 9.57
N LYS A 495 4.48 -17.28 10.45
CA LYS A 495 5.55 -16.46 11.03
C LYS A 495 6.36 -17.25 12.06
N LYS A 496 5.74 -18.13 12.85
CA LYS A 496 6.43 -18.91 13.87
C LYS A 496 7.35 -19.92 13.19
N GLY A 497 8.62 -19.98 13.62
CA GLY A 497 9.62 -20.86 13.00
C GLY A 497 10.37 -20.23 11.83
N SER A 498 10.11 -18.96 11.49
CA SER A 498 10.93 -18.20 10.53
C SER A 498 12.09 -17.48 11.23
N LEU A 499 13.09 -17.03 10.48
CA LEU A 499 14.24 -16.31 11.05
C LEU A 499 13.80 -15.05 11.83
N ILE A 500 12.90 -14.24 11.26
CA ILE A 500 12.41 -13.01 11.92
C ILE A 500 11.77 -13.31 13.28
N SER A 501 11.11 -14.47 13.45
CA SER A 501 10.48 -14.83 14.72
C SER A 501 11.47 -15.10 15.85
N VAL A 502 12.70 -15.48 15.50
CA VAL A 502 13.78 -15.79 16.46
C VAL A 502 14.63 -14.56 16.77
N ILE A 503 14.84 -13.67 15.81
CA ILE A 503 15.73 -12.51 16.01
C ILE A 503 15.01 -11.23 16.46
N ASP A 504 13.67 -11.18 16.39
CA ASP A 504 12.87 -10.01 16.78
C ASP A 504 12.69 -9.91 18.30
N HIS A 505 13.71 -9.40 18.98
CA HIS A 505 13.65 -9.00 20.40
C HIS A 505 13.51 -7.48 20.57
N THR A 506 12.98 -6.77 19.56
CA THR A 506 12.78 -5.32 19.62
C THR A 506 11.68 -4.96 20.60
N VAL A 507 11.88 -3.89 21.36
CA VAL A 507 10.92 -3.42 22.38
C VAL A 507 10.01 -2.30 21.86
N THR A 508 10.35 -1.70 20.72
CA THR A 508 9.54 -0.68 20.05
C THR A 508 8.95 -1.19 18.73
N ALA A 509 7.82 -0.62 18.33
CA ALA A 509 7.18 -0.89 17.03
C ALA A 509 8.06 -0.42 15.86
N SER A 510 8.65 0.78 15.97
CA SER A 510 9.55 1.35 14.96
C SER A 510 10.84 0.55 14.80
N GLY A 511 11.42 0.06 15.90
CA GLY A 511 12.54 -0.89 15.88
C GLY A 511 12.19 -2.19 15.14
N GLY A 512 11.01 -2.75 15.39
CA GLY A 512 10.53 -3.96 14.70
C GLY A 512 10.36 -3.75 13.19
N ARG A 513 9.80 -2.60 12.77
CA ARG A 513 9.70 -2.21 11.35
C ARG A 513 11.07 -2.09 10.69
N LEU A 514 12.02 -1.43 11.36
CA LEU A 514 13.38 -1.25 10.85
C LEU A 514 14.14 -2.59 10.81
N LEU A 515 13.92 -3.51 11.76
CA LEU A 515 14.51 -4.85 11.74
C LEU A 515 14.05 -5.64 10.51
N LYS A 516 12.74 -5.63 10.20
CA LYS A 516 12.22 -6.25 8.98
C LYS A 516 12.81 -5.64 7.72
N GLN A 517 12.95 -4.31 7.68
CA GLN A 517 13.59 -3.63 6.56
C GLN A 517 15.07 -4.04 6.40
N MET A 518 15.80 -4.17 7.51
CA MET A 518 17.20 -4.61 7.51
C MET A 518 17.35 -6.07 7.08
N LEU A 519 16.43 -6.95 7.48
CA LEU A 519 16.41 -8.34 7.06
C LEU A 519 16.04 -8.48 5.57
N ALA A 520 15.11 -7.64 5.09
CA ALA A 520 14.75 -7.61 3.67
C ALA A 520 15.90 -7.13 2.80
N SER A 521 16.82 -6.36 3.37
CA SER A 521 17.92 -5.73 2.66
C SER A 521 19.19 -5.64 3.51
N PRO A 522 19.93 -6.75 3.69
CA PRO A 522 21.23 -6.72 4.35
C PRO A 522 22.21 -5.85 3.56
N LEU A 523 23.21 -5.27 4.22
CA LEU A 523 24.17 -4.38 3.56
C LEU A 523 25.19 -5.19 2.76
N ALA A 524 25.78 -4.60 1.72
CA ALA A 524 26.94 -5.13 0.98
C ALA A 524 28.15 -4.19 1.10
N CYS A 525 28.25 -3.45 2.21
CA CYS A 525 29.34 -2.51 2.47
C CYS A 525 29.97 -2.79 3.83
N SER A 526 31.23 -3.26 3.82
CA SER A 526 32.00 -3.62 5.02
C SER A 526 32.06 -2.49 6.05
N LYS A 527 32.31 -1.24 5.62
CA LYS A 527 32.33 -0.06 6.51
C LYS A 527 31.01 0.15 7.24
N ALA A 528 29.89 0.10 6.50
CA ALA A 528 28.56 0.30 7.08
C ALA A 528 28.16 -0.86 8.01
N ILE A 529 28.55 -2.09 7.69
CA ILE A 529 28.32 -3.26 8.55
C ILE A 529 29.13 -3.13 9.85
N ASN A 530 30.42 -2.81 9.76
CA ASN A 530 31.30 -2.66 10.92
C ASN A 530 30.87 -1.51 11.84
N LEU A 531 30.30 -0.44 11.27
CA LEU A 531 29.72 0.66 12.04
C LEU A 531 28.51 0.19 12.90
N ARG A 532 27.70 -0.73 12.39
CA ARG A 532 26.60 -1.34 13.18
C ARG A 532 27.13 -2.28 14.25
N LEU A 533 28.12 -3.10 13.88
CA LEU A 533 28.75 -4.07 14.78
C LEU A 533 29.48 -3.40 15.95
N SER A 534 30.09 -2.22 15.75
CA SER A 534 30.76 -1.49 16.84
C SER A 534 29.77 -1.03 17.91
N THR A 535 28.61 -0.50 17.51
CA THR A 535 27.54 -0.08 18.43
C THR A 535 26.90 -1.27 19.14
N ALA A 536 26.63 -2.36 18.42
CA ALA A 536 26.14 -3.59 19.04
C ALA A 536 27.16 -4.16 20.04
N GLN A 537 28.45 -4.18 19.70
CA GLN A 537 29.52 -4.63 20.59
C GLN A 537 29.60 -3.79 21.87
N PHE A 538 29.42 -2.47 21.78
CA PHE A 538 29.35 -1.62 22.96
C PHE A 538 28.26 -2.08 23.92
N PHE A 539 27.06 -2.41 23.43
CA PHE A 539 25.98 -2.92 24.28
C PHE A 539 26.18 -4.36 24.74
N VAL A 540 26.90 -5.21 23.99
CA VAL A 540 27.28 -6.55 24.45
C VAL A 540 28.20 -6.45 25.66
N ASN A 541 29.22 -5.59 25.58
CA ASN A 541 30.22 -5.41 26.64
C ASN A 541 29.66 -4.71 27.89
N ASN A 542 28.62 -3.90 27.73
CA ASN A 542 28.08 -3.08 28.81
C ASN A 542 26.61 -3.46 29.11
N HIS A 543 26.42 -4.36 30.08
CA HIS A 543 25.11 -4.86 30.50
C HIS A 543 24.16 -3.77 31.01
N GLU A 544 24.60 -2.95 31.99
CA GLU A 544 23.73 -1.94 32.60
C GLU A 544 23.22 -0.89 31.59
N PRO A 545 24.06 -0.31 30.71
CA PRO A 545 23.58 0.57 29.65
C PRO A 545 22.57 -0.10 28.72
N ARG A 546 22.83 -1.36 28.31
CA ARG A 546 21.90 -2.12 27.48
C ARG A 546 20.55 -2.32 28.18
N ARG A 547 20.56 -2.76 29.44
CA ARG A 547 19.36 -2.99 30.25
C ARG A 547 18.54 -1.72 30.40
N LYS A 548 19.17 -0.62 30.86
CA LYS A 548 18.50 0.66 31.09
C LYS A 548 17.96 1.29 29.81
N ILE A 549 18.70 1.24 28.70
CA ILE A 549 18.21 1.74 27.41
C ILE A 549 16.99 0.93 26.95
N ARG A 550 17.01 -0.40 27.04
CA ARG A 550 15.86 -1.24 26.69
C ARG A 550 14.65 -0.95 27.58
N GLU A 551 14.86 -0.73 28.87
CA GLU A 551 13.82 -0.33 29.84
C GLU A 551 13.17 1.02 29.48
N ILE A 552 13.98 2.02 29.11
CA ILE A 552 13.45 3.31 28.66
C ILE A 552 12.70 3.13 27.34
N LEU A 553 13.30 2.45 26.35
CA LEU A 553 12.72 2.22 25.03
C LEU A 553 11.39 1.45 25.09
N SER A 554 11.24 0.46 25.98
CA SER A 554 9.98 -0.30 26.11
C SER A 554 8.80 0.56 26.57
N ASN A 555 9.07 1.73 27.14
CA ASN A 555 8.06 2.70 27.56
C ASN A 555 7.83 3.81 26.52
N ILE A 556 8.50 3.76 25.37
CA ILE A 556 8.31 4.73 24.29
C ILE A 556 7.21 4.23 23.33
N PRO A 557 6.09 4.97 23.18
CA PRO A 557 5.05 4.63 22.21
C PRO A 557 5.50 4.93 20.77
N ASP A 558 4.69 4.54 19.78
CA ASP A 558 4.97 4.79 18.36
C ASP A 558 4.73 6.26 17.97
N ILE A 559 5.66 7.13 18.36
CA ILE A 559 5.61 8.57 18.10
C ILE A 559 5.60 8.89 16.60
N GLU A 560 6.18 8.03 15.75
CA GLU A 560 6.28 8.24 14.30
C GLU A 560 4.88 8.20 13.65
N ARG A 561 4.08 7.18 13.98
CA ARG A 561 2.71 7.05 13.47
C ARG A 561 1.75 8.05 14.09
N SER A 562 1.86 8.32 15.40
CA SER A 562 1.05 9.35 16.06
C SER A 562 1.31 10.74 15.48
N LEU A 563 2.57 11.09 15.17
CA LEU A 563 2.92 12.35 14.51
C LEU A 563 2.22 12.48 13.16
N SER A 564 2.29 11.45 12.31
CA SER A 564 1.65 11.46 10.98
C SER A 564 0.14 11.67 11.08
N ARG A 565 -0.54 11.03 12.05
CA ARG A 565 -1.99 11.22 12.29
C ARG A 565 -2.32 12.64 12.73
N LEU A 566 -1.55 13.20 13.67
CA LEU A 566 -1.75 14.57 14.18
C LEU A 566 -1.59 15.61 13.06
N ILE A 567 -0.55 15.51 12.23
CA ILE A 567 -0.31 16.42 11.10
C ILE A 567 -1.46 16.38 10.08
N LEU A 568 -2.06 15.21 9.89
CA LEU A 568 -3.17 15.01 8.96
C LEU A 568 -4.53 15.52 9.47
N GLY A 569 -4.58 16.04 10.70
CA GLY A 569 -5.84 16.40 11.36
C GLY A 569 -6.71 15.18 11.68
N ARG A 570 -6.10 14.00 11.78
CA ARG A 570 -6.76 12.72 12.10
C ARG A 570 -6.32 12.13 13.43
N GLY A 571 -5.38 12.78 14.11
CA GLY A 571 -4.90 12.38 15.42
C GLY A 571 -5.96 12.66 16.49
N SER A 572 -5.99 11.77 17.47
CA SER A 572 -6.85 11.86 18.66
C SER A 572 -6.09 12.50 19.84
N PRO A 573 -6.79 12.88 20.94
CA PRO A 573 -6.11 13.28 22.18
C PRO A 573 -5.15 12.20 22.70
N LYS A 574 -5.49 10.92 22.51
CA LYS A 574 -4.59 9.79 22.76
C LYS A 574 -3.27 9.92 21.98
N ASP A 575 -3.30 10.25 20.69
CA ASP A 575 -2.06 10.43 19.90
C ASP A 575 -1.18 11.56 20.44
N MET A 576 -1.80 12.66 20.88
CA MET A 576 -1.08 13.77 21.50
C MET A 576 -0.45 13.36 22.85
N ASN A 577 -1.18 12.59 23.66
CA ASN A 577 -0.65 12.06 24.91
C ASN A 577 0.50 11.06 24.68
N LEU A 578 0.39 10.17 23.67
CA LEU A 578 1.46 9.27 23.28
C LEU A 578 2.70 10.06 22.82
N LEU A 579 2.53 11.12 22.05
CA LEU A 579 3.62 11.99 21.64
C LEU A 579 4.28 12.66 22.86
N LYS A 580 3.49 13.20 23.81
CA LYS A 580 3.99 13.76 25.06
C LYS A 580 4.86 12.75 25.82
N ILE A 581 4.34 11.54 26.05
CA ILE A 581 5.06 10.47 26.77
C ILE A 581 6.36 10.11 26.04
N GLY A 582 6.29 9.92 24.72
CA GLY A 582 7.45 9.56 23.91
C GLY A 582 8.53 10.64 23.88
N LEU A 583 8.16 11.92 23.80
CA LEU A 583 9.11 13.04 23.89
C LEU A 583 9.79 13.10 25.27
N GLY A 584 9.02 12.92 26.35
CA GLY A 584 9.58 12.89 27.71
C GLY A 584 10.60 11.77 27.89
N LYS A 585 10.29 10.55 27.39
CA LYS A 585 11.21 9.42 27.42
C LYS A 585 12.41 9.57 26.49
N THR A 586 12.25 10.27 25.37
CA THR A 586 13.35 10.63 24.46
C THR A 586 14.35 11.57 25.16
N LEU A 587 13.86 12.53 25.95
CA LEU A 587 14.72 13.41 26.75
C LEU A 587 15.49 12.63 27.82
N GLU A 588 14.79 11.79 28.60
CA GLU A 588 15.40 10.90 29.61
C GLU A 588 16.53 10.06 28.99
N LEU A 589 16.30 9.50 27.81
CA LEU A 589 17.28 8.72 27.06
C LEU A 589 18.46 9.57 26.57
N SER A 590 18.21 10.78 26.08
CA SER A 590 19.24 11.70 25.61
C SER A 590 20.17 12.16 26.75
N GLU A 591 19.62 12.42 27.93
CA GLU A 591 20.38 12.73 29.14
C GLU A 591 21.22 11.54 29.61
N PHE A 592 20.65 10.33 29.56
CA PHE A 592 21.37 9.10 29.89
C PHE A 592 22.56 8.86 28.94
N LEU A 593 22.36 9.01 27.63
CA LEU A 593 23.43 8.87 26.63
C LEU A 593 24.51 9.95 26.79
N SER A 594 24.13 11.19 27.13
CA SER A 594 25.09 12.26 27.42
C SER A 594 25.97 11.92 28.62
N THR A 595 25.36 11.38 29.68
CA THR A 595 26.06 10.93 30.90
C THR A 595 27.03 9.79 30.59
N LEU A 596 26.59 8.80 29.80
CA LEU A 596 27.43 7.70 29.34
C LEU A 596 28.62 8.20 28.49
N HIS A 597 28.38 9.15 27.59
CA HIS A 597 29.43 9.72 26.74
C HIS A 597 30.50 10.41 27.60
N ASN A 598 30.09 11.23 28.56
CA ASN A 598 31.01 11.91 29.49
C ASN A 598 31.79 10.94 30.36
N TYR A 599 31.15 9.88 30.85
CA TYR A 599 31.81 8.84 31.64
C TYR A 599 32.93 8.17 30.84
N CYS A 600 32.65 7.76 29.60
CA CYS A 600 33.64 7.11 28.75
C CYS A 600 34.78 8.03 28.27
N LEU A 601 34.59 9.35 28.28
CA LEU A 601 35.66 10.33 28.02
C LEU A 601 36.53 10.61 29.26
N SER A 602 35.99 10.40 30.47
CA SER A 602 36.65 10.78 31.72
C SER A 602 37.73 9.81 32.21
N GLU A 603 37.82 8.59 31.67
CA GLU A 603 38.90 7.64 32.02
C GLU A 603 40.20 7.90 31.23
N LYS A 604 40.91 8.97 31.61
CA LYS A 604 42.37 8.88 31.79
C LYS A 604 42.61 8.40 33.22
N PRO A 605 43.56 7.48 33.49
CA PRO A 605 43.74 6.94 34.84
C PRO A 605 44.32 8.05 35.74
N ALA A 606 43.44 8.73 36.48
CA ALA A 606 43.81 9.63 37.55
C ALA A 606 43.11 9.17 38.81
N ILE A 607 43.94 8.61 39.71
CA ILE A 607 43.61 8.27 41.08
C ILE A 607 42.99 9.50 41.78
N ASN A 608 41.89 9.25 42.49
CA ASN A 608 41.20 10.14 43.45
C ASN A 608 40.44 11.36 42.88
N SER A 609 39.11 11.24 42.80
CA SER A 609 38.21 12.11 43.58
C SER A 609 36.77 11.60 43.55
N GLN A 610 36.14 11.66 44.71
CA GLN A 610 34.78 11.21 44.99
C GLN A 610 33.75 12.02 44.18
N MET A 611 32.99 11.36 43.30
CA MET A 611 31.65 11.83 42.93
C MET A 611 30.65 10.72 43.24
N SER A 612 29.83 10.99 44.24
CA SER A 612 28.76 10.13 44.73
C SER A 612 27.63 10.03 43.71
N PHE A 613 27.50 8.87 43.06
CA PHE A 613 26.24 8.43 42.46
C PHE A 613 25.23 8.13 43.59
N GLN A 614 24.30 9.06 43.84
CA GLN A 614 23.12 8.78 44.67
C GLN A 614 21.92 8.50 43.77
N CYS A 615 21.85 7.28 43.23
CA CYS A 615 20.60 6.53 43.14
C CYS A 615 20.87 5.08 42.73
N LEU A 616 20.24 4.15 43.45
CA LEU A 616 20.16 2.69 43.27
C LEU A 616 21.23 1.84 43.99
N THR A 617 20.80 1.38 45.18
CA THR A 617 21.03 0.08 45.82
C THR A 617 22.44 -0.52 45.83
N ARG A 618 22.93 -0.74 47.07
CA ARG A 618 24.13 -1.51 47.44
C ARG A 618 24.24 -2.83 46.66
N GLU A 619 25.01 -2.84 45.58
CA GLU A 619 25.77 -4.01 45.09
C GLU A 619 26.71 -3.54 43.96
N LYS A 620 28.02 -3.60 44.25
CA LYS A 620 29.22 -3.44 43.38
C LYS A 620 29.18 -2.42 42.23
N GLU A 621 30.10 -1.44 42.30
CA GLU A 621 30.42 -0.48 41.23
C GLU A 621 30.63 -1.18 39.87
N PRO A 622 29.94 -0.75 38.80
CA PRO A 622 30.11 -1.32 37.47
C PRO A 622 31.42 -0.80 36.83
N VAL A 623 32.30 -1.73 36.45
CA VAL A 623 33.48 -1.45 35.63
C VAL A 623 33.04 -1.45 34.17
N PHE A 624 33.13 -0.30 33.48
CA PHE A 624 32.77 -0.17 32.06
C PHE A 624 34.02 -0.31 31.17
N THR A 625 33.87 -0.87 29.96
CA THR A 625 35.00 -1.02 29.02
C THR A 625 35.05 0.15 28.02
N THR A 626 36.17 0.87 28.02
CA THR A 626 36.35 2.23 27.46
C THR A 626 36.64 2.31 25.95
N GLN A 627 36.68 1.20 25.20
CA GLN A 627 37.37 1.19 23.88
C GLN A 627 36.60 1.75 22.66
N VAL A 628 35.35 2.22 22.77
CA VAL A 628 34.52 2.49 21.55
C VAL A 628 34.03 3.94 21.39
N ILE A 629 34.16 4.81 22.38
CA ILE A 629 33.51 6.14 22.35
C ILE A 629 34.43 7.26 21.82
N SER A 630 35.70 6.97 21.54
CA SER A 630 36.74 7.99 21.29
C SER A 630 36.73 8.68 19.91
N SER A 631 35.72 8.48 19.07
CA SER A 631 35.62 9.20 17.78
C SER A 631 34.25 9.85 17.60
N ASP A 632 34.25 11.15 17.28
CA ASP A 632 33.07 11.92 16.87
C ASP A 632 32.25 11.29 15.73
N GLU A 633 32.86 10.34 15.00
CA GLU A 633 32.29 9.56 13.88
C GLU A 633 31.53 8.28 14.27
N SER A 634 31.35 7.97 15.57
CA SER A 634 30.62 6.76 15.97
C SER A 634 29.11 6.80 15.62
N GLU A 635 28.50 5.64 15.35
CA GLU A 635 27.04 5.58 15.09
C GLU A 635 26.25 6.05 16.31
N LEU A 636 26.74 5.73 17.52
CA LEU A 636 26.09 6.10 18.77
C LEU A 636 26.07 7.62 18.98
N SER A 637 27.15 8.34 18.65
CA SER A 637 27.17 9.81 18.70
C SER A 637 26.18 10.40 17.68
N THR A 638 26.09 9.79 16.50
CA THR A 638 25.13 10.20 15.46
C THR A 638 23.68 9.97 15.89
N ILE A 639 23.40 8.83 16.53
CA ILE A 639 22.09 8.52 17.13
C ILE A 639 21.77 9.56 18.20
N HIS A 640 22.70 9.84 19.11
CA HIS A 640 22.50 10.82 20.18
C HIS A 640 22.21 12.23 19.64
N LYS A 641 23.00 12.71 18.66
CA LYS A 641 22.74 13.99 17.96
C LYS A 641 21.36 14.01 17.29
N SER A 642 20.91 12.89 16.73
CA SER A 642 19.63 12.76 16.03
C SER A 642 18.41 12.66 16.96
N LEU A 643 18.59 12.27 18.24
CA LEU A 643 17.52 12.33 19.25
C LEU A 643 17.10 13.78 19.52
N GLY A 644 17.98 14.75 19.28
CA GLY A 644 17.69 16.18 19.41
C GLY A 644 17.36 16.61 20.84
N ASN A 645 16.91 17.87 20.95
CA ASN A 645 16.34 18.42 22.18
C ASN A 645 14.88 18.78 21.91
N HIS A 646 13.98 18.17 22.67
CA HIS A 646 12.53 18.35 22.58
C HIS A 646 11.92 18.97 23.84
N LYS A 647 12.74 19.58 24.71
CA LYS A 647 12.32 20.06 26.02
C LYS A 647 11.17 21.06 25.95
N ASP A 648 11.27 22.09 25.12
CA ASP A 648 10.26 23.14 25.02
C ASP A 648 8.89 22.58 24.59
N LEU A 649 8.90 21.69 23.59
CA LEU A 649 7.67 21.04 23.12
C LEU A 649 7.10 20.08 24.17
N PHE A 650 7.97 19.31 24.84
CA PHE A 650 7.54 18.43 25.92
C PHE A 650 6.92 19.21 27.09
N GLU A 651 7.54 20.31 27.53
CA GLU A 651 7.02 21.17 28.60
C GLU A 651 5.68 21.80 28.22
N LEU A 652 5.53 22.27 26.98
CA LEU A 652 4.26 22.76 26.44
C LEU A 652 3.18 21.69 26.53
N LEU A 653 3.43 20.50 25.96
CA LEU A 653 2.46 19.41 25.95
C LEU A 653 2.16 18.90 27.36
N ASN A 654 3.15 18.85 28.24
CA ASN A 654 2.99 18.41 29.63
C ASN A 654 2.17 19.39 30.47
N SER A 655 2.28 20.69 30.19
CA SER A 655 1.43 21.70 30.83
C SER A 655 -0.02 21.64 30.33
N ALA A 656 -0.23 21.29 29.06
CA ALA A 656 -1.52 21.39 28.37
C ALA A 656 -2.36 20.10 28.38
N ILE A 657 -1.75 18.91 28.30
CA ILE A 657 -2.45 17.63 28.06
C ILE A 657 -2.48 16.77 29.32
N LEU A 658 -3.67 16.30 29.70
CA LEU A 658 -3.86 15.35 30.79
C LEU A 658 -3.40 13.94 30.42
N ASP A 659 -3.04 13.12 31.42
CA ASP A 659 -2.67 11.71 31.24
C ASP A 659 -3.89 10.81 31.03
N ASN A 660 -4.66 11.07 29.97
CA ASN A 660 -5.78 10.24 29.57
C ASN A 660 -5.67 9.78 28.11
N ASN A 661 -6.30 8.63 27.83
CA ASN A 661 -6.26 8.00 26.51
C ASN A 661 -7.62 8.10 25.83
N LEU A 662 -8.14 9.33 25.71
CA LEU A 662 -9.40 9.60 25.03
C LEU A 662 -9.22 9.48 23.50
N SER A 663 -10.06 8.67 22.88
CA SER A 663 -10.01 8.40 21.43
C SER A 663 -10.68 9.49 20.59
N SER A 664 -11.54 10.32 21.19
CA SER A 664 -12.33 11.33 20.49
C SER A 664 -12.16 12.71 21.11
N VAL A 665 -11.91 13.71 20.26
CA VAL A 665 -11.86 15.12 20.66
C VAL A 665 -13.25 15.61 21.12
N LYS A 666 -14.34 14.99 20.63
CA LYS A 666 -15.72 15.39 20.93
C LYS A 666 -16.16 15.08 22.36
N GLU A 667 -15.45 14.19 23.06
CA GLU A 667 -15.78 13.82 24.44
C GLU A 667 -15.37 14.88 25.46
N GLY A 668 -14.34 15.68 25.14
CA GLY A 668 -13.74 16.67 26.03
C GLY A 668 -13.04 16.06 27.25
N GLY A 669 -12.45 16.91 28.08
CA GLY A 669 -11.75 16.52 29.30
C GLY A 669 -10.33 16.01 29.10
N PHE A 670 -9.66 16.35 28.00
CA PHE A 670 -8.26 15.95 27.73
C PHE A 670 -7.25 17.10 27.92
N ILE A 671 -7.71 18.34 27.92
CA ILE A 671 -6.86 19.51 28.25
C ILE A 671 -6.84 19.74 29.75
N ASN A 672 -5.67 20.09 30.29
CA ASN A 672 -5.50 20.49 31.67
C ASN A 672 -6.25 21.82 31.92
N PRO A 673 -7.25 21.88 32.82
CA PRO A 673 -8.00 23.12 33.07
C PRO A 673 -7.13 24.29 33.55
N LYS A 674 -5.96 24.02 34.15
CA LYS A 674 -5.02 25.06 34.59
C LYS A 674 -4.26 25.73 33.44
N TYR A 675 -4.24 25.12 32.26
CA TYR A 675 -3.51 25.64 31.11
C TYR A 675 -4.12 26.94 30.57
N ASN A 676 -5.45 27.07 30.66
CA ASN A 676 -6.19 28.22 30.15
C ASN A 676 -7.17 28.75 31.21
N SER A 677 -7.16 30.06 31.46
CA SER A 677 -8.00 30.68 32.49
C SER A 677 -9.50 30.52 32.24
N GLU A 678 -9.94 30.65 30.99
CA GLU A 678 -11.35 30.49 30.60
C GLU A 678 -11.81 29.04 30.77
N LEU A 679 -10.96 28.07 30.39
CA LEU A 679 -11.23 26.64 30.62
C LEU A 679 -11.31 26.31 32.13
N SER A 680 -10.46 26.93 32.94
CA SER A 680 -10.50 26.79 34.40
C SER A 680 -11.84 27.24 34.99
N GLU A 681 -12.35 28.40 34.56
CA GLU A 681 -13.64 28.93 35.00
C GLU A 681 -14.82 28.02 34.58
N LEU A 682 -14.82 27.57 33.33
CA LEU A 682 -15.83 26.64 32.81
C LEU A 682 -15.79 25.30 33.55
N SER A 683 -14.59 24.75 33.78
CA SER A 683 -14.38 23.53 34.54
C SER A 683 -14.83 23.69 36.00
N TYR A 684 -14.62 24.86 36.60
CA TYR A 684 -15.13 25.17 37.94
C TYR A 684 -16.66 25.13 38.00
N ILE A 685 -17.36 25.67 37.00
CA ILE A 685 -18.83 25.59 36.92
C ILE A 685 -19.29 24.13 36.82
N LEU A 686 -18.65 23.34 35.95
CA LEU A 686 -18.98 21.93 35.75
C LEU A 686 -18.73 21.08 37.00
N ASN A 687 -17.61 21.28 37.68
CA ASN A 687 -17.26 20.54 38.90
C ASN A 687 -18.13 20.92 40.10
N ASN A 688 -18.63 22.17 40.17
CA ASN A 688 -19.55 22.59 41.24
C ASN A 688 -21.03 22.30 40.96
N SER A 689 -21.37 21.82 39.75
CA SER A 689 -22.76 21.46 39.39
C SER A 689 -23.38 20.46 40.37
N ASN A 690 -22.64 19.43 40.79
CA ASN A 690 -23.10 18.43 41.77
C ASN A 690 -23.43 19.05 43.14
N LYS A 691 -22.67 20.06 43.57
CA LYS A 691 -22.96 20.80 44.82
C LYS A 691 -24.24 21.60 44.69
N LEU A 692 -24.47 22.24 43.54
CA LEU A 692 -25.69 22.99 43.24
C LEU A 692 -26.92 22.07 43.19
N VAL A 693 -26.81 20.90 42.54
CA VAL A 693 -27.86 19.87 42.50
C VAL A 693 -28.17 19.36 43.92
N THR A 694 -27.14 19.13 44.74
CA THR A 694 -27.32 18.68 46.13
C THR A 694 -28.05 19.73 46.96
N LYS A 695 -27.67 21.01 46.82
CA LYS A 695 -28.31 22.14 47.51
C LYS A 695 -29.78 22.31 47.10
N LEU A 696 -30.08 22.18 45.80
CA LEU A 696 -31.46 22.19 45.29
C LEU A 696 -32.26 20.99 45.80
N ARG A 697 -31.66 19.80 45.86
CA ARG A 697 -32.31 18.60 46.41
C ARG A 697 -32.72 18.81 47.86
N GLU A 698 -31.85 19.39 48.69
CA GLU A 698 -32.17 19.70 50.08
C GLU A 698 -33.28 20.75 50.20
N SER A 699 -33.20 21.82 49.40
CA SER A 699 -34.25 22.84 49.32
C SER A 699 -35.62 22.22 48.97
N TYR A 700 -35.67 21.37 47.94
CA TYR A 700 -36.91 20.69 47.52
C TYR A 700 -37.42 19.68 48.53
N ARG A 701 -36.54 18.99 49.25
CA ARG A 701 -36.94 18.11 50.38
C ARG A 701 -37.58 18.90 51.51
N ASN A 702 -37.02 20.06 51.86
CA ASN A 702 -37.57 20.94 52.89
C ASN A 702 -38.92 21.55 52.47
N LEU A 703 -39.06 21.94 51.20
CA LEU A 703 -40.30 22.49 50.63
C LEU A 703 -41.44 21.47 50.54
N THR A 704 -41.14 20.22 50.18
CA THR A 704 -42.15 19.18 49.94
C THR A 704 -42.39 18.27 51.15
N GLY A 705 -41.48 18.25 52.13
CA GLY A 705 -41.49 17.30 53.24
C GLY A 705 -41.12 15.86 52.86
N ILE A 706 -40.75 15.60 51.60
CA ILE A 706 -40.49 14.24 51.09
C ILE A 706 -38.99 13.92 51.16
N ALA A 707 -38.55 13.24 52.21
CA ALA A 707 -37.15 12.85 52.38
C ALA A 707 -36.62 11.92 51.26
N ALA A 708 -37.50 11.10 50.68
CA ALA A 708 -37.16 10.15 49.61
C ALA A 708 -36.97 10.78 48.22
N LEU A 709 -37.17 12.09 48.07
CA LEU A 709 -37.04 12.81 46.81
C LEU A 709 -35.64 12.69 46.23
N LYS A 710 -35.55 12.34 44.94
CA LYS A 710 -34.29 12.24 44.19
C LYS A 710 -34.30 13.22 43.02
N ILE A 711 -33.14 13.78 42.70
CA ILE A 711 -32.89 14.48 41.44
C ILE A 711 -32.06 13.54 40.59
N LEU A 712 -32.57 13.20 39.41
CA LEU A 712 -31.93 12.30 38.45
C LEU A 712 -31.80 13.01 37.10
N HIS A 713 -30.93 12.48 36.24
CA HIS A 713 -30.73 12.99 34.88
C HIS A 713 -31.00 11.87 33.87
N ASN A 714 -31.64 12.19 32.74
CA ASN A 714 -31.65 11.32 31.56
C ASN A 714 -31.57 12.16 30.27
N ASN A 715 -31.20 11.53 29.16
CA ASN A 715 -30.95 12.23 27.89
C ASN A 715 -32.21 12.82 27.20
N ILE A 716 -33.42 12.48 27.66
CA ILE A 716 -34.70 12.88 27.04
C ILE A 716 -35.39 14.00 27.83
N LEU A 717 -35.41 13.87 29.16
CA LEU A 717 -36.10 14.75 30.10
C LEU A 717 -35.15 15.74 30.79
N GLY A 718 -33.85 15.55 30.66
CA GLY A 718 -32.86 16.37 31.36
C GLY A 718 -32.80 16.05 32.85
N TYR A 719 -32.55 17.06 33.68
CA TYR A 719 -32.66 16.93 35.13
C TYR A 719 -34.12 16.95 35.59
N TYR A 720 -34.53 15.91 36.32
CA TYR A 720 -35.88 15.79 36.85
C TYR A 720 -35.88 15.32 38.30
N VAL A 721 -36.94 15.69 39.00
CA VAL A 721 -37.26 15.25 40.35
C VAL A 721 -38.10 13.98 40.25
N GLU A 722 -37.68 12.93 40.93
CA GLU A 722 -38.41 11.67 41.03
C GLU A 722 -38.89 11.44 42.47
N VAL A 723 -40.18 11.15 42.61
CA VAL A 723 -40.85 10.81 43.86
C VAL A 723 -41.71 9.55 43.67
N SER A 724 -42.00 8.84 44.76
CA SER A 724 -42.91 7.69 44.73
C SER A 724 -44.31 8.09 44.26
N ALA A 725 -45.01 7.20 43.56
CA ALA A 725 -46.39 7.42 43.09
C ALA A 725 -47.37 7.80 44.22
N ASN A 726 -47.08 7.43 45.47
CA ASN A 726 -47.91 7.78 46.63
C ASN A 726 -47.71 9.22 47.13
N HIS A 727 -46.65 9.91 46.70
CA HIS A 727 -46.30 11.25 47.15
C HIS A 727 -46.41 12.26 46.00
N LYS A 728 -47.65 12.56 45.59
CA LYS A 728 -47.91 13.53 44.52
C LYS A 728 -47.61 14.94 45.02
N ILE A 729 -46.71 15.65 44.35
CA ILE A 729 -46.35 17.03 44.69
C ILE A 729 -47.46 17.96 44.19
N THR A 730 -48.00 18.80 45.07
CA THR A 730 -49.09 19.75 44.81
C THR A 730 -48.63 21.19 44.64
N SER A 731 -47.34 21.48 44.84
CA SER A 731 -46.78 22.83 44.69
C SER A 731 -46.67 23.24 43.21
N ASP A 732 -47.07 24.48 42.91
CA ASP A 732 -47.05 25.08 41.57
C ASP A 732 -45.65 25.19 40.93
N ILE A 733 -44.60 25.02 41.73
CA ILE A 733 -43.19 25.08 41.30
C ILE A 733 -42.82 23.83 40.47
N PHE A 734 -43.51 22.71 40.69
CA PHE A 734 -43.19 21.42 40.09
C PHE A 734 -44.10 21.13 38.90
N ILE A 735 -43.52 21.12 37.71
CA ILE A 735 -44.20 20.82 36.45
C ILE A 735 -44.11 19.32 36.20
N HIS A 736 -45.26 18.63 36.21
CA HIS A 736 -45.31 17.19 35.93
C HIS A 736 -44.87 16.89 34.48
N ARG A 737 -44.03 15.85 34.32
CA ARG A 737 -43.48 15.43 33.01
C ARG A 737 -43.94 14.04 32.60
N GLN A 738 -43.91 13.08 33.54
CA GLN A 738 -44.18 11.68 33.23
C GLN A 738 -44.65 10.94 34.49
N SER A 739 -45.63 10.06 34.34
CA SER A 739 -46.03 9.09 35.37
C SER A 739 -45.55 7.70 34.97
N LEU A 740 -44.88 7.01 35.89
CA LEU A 740 -44.48 5.60 35.78
C LEU A 740 -45.27 4.77 36.80
N ALA A 741 -45.18 3.44 36.70
CA ALA A 741 -45.94 2.53 37.57
C ALA A 741 -45.71 2.79 39.07
N ASN A 742 -44.47 3.11 39.48
CA ASN A 742 -44.10 3.30 40.90
C ASN A 742 -43.57 4.70 41.23
N SER A 743 -43.41 5.59 40.24
CA SER A 743 -42.82 6.92 40.44
C SER A 743 -43.47 7.99 39.56
N MET A 744 -43.41 9.23 40.03
CA MET A 744 -43.79 10.41 39.25
C MET A 744 -42.56 11.30 39.05
N ARG A 745 -42.44 11.85 37.83
CA ARG A 745 -41.33 12.72 37.41
C ARG A 745 -41.80 14.15 37.22
N TYR A 746 -41.10 15.09 37.82
CA TYR A 746 -41.37 16.54 37.76
C TYR A 746 -40.13 17.32 37.31
N THR A 747 -40.31 18.49 36.70
CA THR A 747 -39.24 19.46 36.39
C THR A 747 -39.58 20.79 37.09
N THR A 748 -38.58 21.60 37.40
CA THR A 748 -38.77 22.99 37.87
C THR A 748 -38.10 23.96 36.90
N ASN A 749 -38.45 25.26 36.94
CA ASN A 749 -37.76 26.28 36.13
C ASN A 749 -36.29 26.44 36.55
N GLU A 750 -36.01 26.41 37.85
CA GLU A 750 -34.64 26.45 38.39
C GLU A 750 -33.78 25.27 37.91
N LEU A 751 -34.34 24.06 37.84
CA LEU A 751 -33.63 22.89 37.32
C LEU A 751 -33.31 23.05 35.82
N LYS A 752 -34.25 23.60 35.04
CA LYS A 752 -34.02 23.89 33.62
C LYS A 752 -32.94 24.96 33.43
N GLU A 753 -32.94 26.02 34.24
CA GLU A 753 -31.90 27.05 34.19
C GLU A 753 -30.53 26.49 34.54
N LEU A 754 -30.45 25.66 35.59
CA LEU A 754 -29.22 24.97 35.97
C LEU A 754 -28.74 24.03 34.86
N GLU A 755 -29.64 23.25 34.27
CA GLU A 755 -29.33 22.37 33.15
C GLU A 755 -28.80 23.14 31.94
N ASN A 756 -29.49 24.20 31.53
CA ASN A 756 -29.04 25.07 30.43
C ASN A 756 -27.65 25.65 30.71
N LYS A 757 -27.40 26.08 31.96
CA LYS A 757 -26.08 26.61 32.37
C LYS A 757 -24.99 25.54 32.29
N ILE A 758 -25.28 24.32 32.73
CA ILE A 758 -24.34 23.19 32.66
C ILE A 758 -24.06 22.79 31.20
N LEU A 759 -25.10 22.66 30.36
CA LEU A 759 -24.96 22.32 28.95
C LEU A 759 -24.16 23.38 28.20
N THR A 760 -24.50 24.66 28.38
CA THR A 760 -23.77 25.77 27.75
C THR A 760 -22.31 25.80 28.18
N ALA A 761 -22.02 25.60 29.48
CA ALA A 761 -20.66 25.55 29.98
C ALA A 761 -19.88 24.34 29.44
N ARG A 762 -20.54 23.18 29.29
CA ARG A 762 -19.96 21.96 28.73
C ARG A 762 -19.61 22.13 27.26
N ASP A 763 -20.55 22.64 26.47
CA ASP A 763 -20.34 22.87 25.04
C ASP A 763 -19.25 23.92 24.80
N ALA A 764 -19.23 24.99 25.62
CA ALA A 764 -18.17 26.00 25.58
C ALA A 764 -16.81 25.40 25.95
N ALA A 765 -16.74 24.54 26.98
CA ALA A 765 -15.51 23.87 27.37
C ALA A 765 -14.99 22.96 26.26
N ILE A 766 -15.84 22.12 25.67
CA ILE A 766 -15.47 21.24 24.55
C ILE A 766 -15.00 22.07 23.35
N GLY A 767 -15.71 23.15 23.01
CA GLY A 767 -15.31 24.04 21.91
C GLY A 767 -13.94 24.68 22.13
N LEU A 768 -13.65 25.12 23.36
CA LEU A 768 -12.36 25.68 23.73
C LEU A 768 -11.24 24.60 23.71
N GLU A 769 -11.53 23.39 24.20
CA GLU A 769 -10.57 22.27 24.15
C GLU A 769 -10.22 21.88 22.71
N VAL A 770 -11.20 21.81 21.81
CA VAL A 770 -10.99 21.56 20.37
C VAL A 770 -10.09 22.63 19.75
N LYS A 771 -10.30 23.91 20.12
CA LYS A 771 -9.47 25.01 19.65
C LYS A 771 -8.02 24.88 20.14
N ILE A 772 -7.83 24.67 21.44
CA ILE A 772 -6.50 24.47 22.04
C ILE A 772 -5.81 23.26 21.40
N PHE A 773 -6.53 22.16 21.18
CA PHE A 773 -5.98 20.97 20.51
C PHE A 773 -5.46 21.29 19.10
N SER A 774 -6.23 22.06 18.31
CA SER A 774 -5.79 22.47 16.97
C SER A 774 -4.54 23.36 17.01
N GLU A 775 -4.42 24.23 18.01
CA GLU A 775 -3.22 25.06 18.23
C GLU A 775 -2.01 24.19 18.57
N LEU A 776 -2.16 23.22 19.48
CA LEU A 776 -1.10 22.27 19.83
C LEU A 776 -0.66 21.41 18.63
N CYS A 777 -1.60 20.93 17.81
CA CYS A 777 -1.28 20.21 16.56
C CYS A 777 -0.44 21.07 15.60
N SER A 778 -0.70 22.38 15.54
CA SER A 778 0.10 23.32 14.73
C SER A 778 1.53 23.45 15.26
N GLU A 779 1.72 23.55 16.57
CA GLU A 779 3.05 23.59 17.18
C GLU A 779 3.83 22.29 16.95
N VAL A 780 3.17 21.13 17.10
CA VAL A 780 3.76 19.81 16.77
C VAL A 780 4.17 19.73 15.30
N ALA A 781 3.36 20.26 14.38
CA ALA A 781 3.66 20.22 12.95
C ALA A 781 4.93 21.02 12.59
N LYS A 782 5.21 22.13 13.29
CA LYS A 782 6.46 22.92 13.10
C LYS A 782 7.71 22.13 13.46
N GLU A 783 7.63 21.29 14.50
CA GLU A 783 8.75 20.48 15.01
C GLU A 783 8.79 19.06 14.42
N SER A 784 7.90 18.76 13.47
CA SER A 784 7.75 17.42 12.86
C SER A 784 9.04 16.79 12.34
N GLU A 785 9.96 17.57 11.77
CA GLU A 785 11.23 17.04 11.26
C GLU A 785 12.10 16.47 12.38
N LYS A 786 12.23 17.22 13.47
CA LYS A 786 13.07 16.84 14.60
C LYS A 786 12.50 15.59 15.26
N ILE A 787 11.16 15.52 15.39
CA ILE A 787 10.48 14.34 15.96
C ILE A 787 10.68 13.11 15.08
N ALA A 788 10.58 13.23 13.75
CA ALA A 788 10.82 12.12 12.83
C ALA A 788 12.28 11.63 12.88
N LEU A 789 13.25 12.55 13.00
CA LEU A 789 14.67 12.22 13.20
C LEU A 789 14.89 11.46 14.51
N ALA A 790 14.26 11.92 15.61
CA ALA A 790 14.31 11.25 16.90
C ALA A 790 13.69 9.84 16.81
N ALA A 791 12.53 9.68 16.18
CA ALA A 791 11.90 8.38 15.98
C ALA A 791 12.79 7.38 15.24
N ASN A 792 13.51 7.82 14.20
CA ASN A 792 14.48 7.01 13.48
C ASN A 792 15.69 6.66 14.35
N ALA A 793 16.19 7.60 15.15
CA ALA A 793 17.29 7.37 16.08
C ALA A 793 16.92 6.33 17.15
N LEU A 794 15.70 6.41 17.71
CA LEU A 794 15.15 5.44 18.65
C LEU A 794 15.06 4.04 18.04
N ALA A 795 14.55 3.92 16.81
CA ALA A 795 14.48 2.65 16.09
C ALA A 795 15.88 2.03 15.87
N LYS A 796 16.88 2.84 15.51
CA LYS A 796 18.27 2.38 15.36
C LYS A 796 18.82 1.89 16.70
N LEU A 797 18.61 2.64 17.78
CA LEU A 797 19.09 2.27 19.11
C LEU A 797 18.47 0.96 19.60
N ASP A 798 17.16 0.78 19.43
CA ASP A 798 16.45 -0.45 19.79
C ASP A 798 17.04 -1.67 19.06
N ILE A 799 17.31 -1.56 17.76
CA ILE A 799 17.93 -2.68 17.01
C ILE A 799 19.33 -3.00 17.52
N ARG A 800 20.18 -1.99 17.80
CA ARG A 800 21.54 -2.26 18.30
C ARG A 800 21.49 -2.91 19.68
N ALA A 801 20.61 -2.46 20.56
CA ALA A 801 20.38 -3.08 21.86
C ALA A 801 19.80 -4.50 21.73
N THR A 802 18.93 -4.72 20.73
CA THR A 802 18.34 -6.03 20.41
C THR A 802 19.37 -7.03 19.90
N PHE A 803 20.25 -6.64 18.97
CA PHE A 803 21.34 -7.51 18.51
C PHE A 803 22.31 -7.86 19.64
N ALA A 804 22.58 -6.91 20.55
CA ALA A 804 23.40 -7.18 21.71
C ALA A 804 22.73 -8.13 22.70
N GLU A 805 21.42 -7.97 22.93
CA GLU A 805 20.65 -8.86 23.80
C GLU A 805 20.61 -10.28 23.23
N LEU A 806 20.32 -10.42 21.93
CA LEU A 806 20.36 -11.70 21.22
C LEU A 806 21.73 -12.36 21.31
N ALA A 807 22.80 -11.56 21.17
CA ALA A 807 24.16 -12.09 21.24
C ALA A 807 24.51 -12.65 22.62
N VAL A 808 24.08 -11.97 23.69
CA VAL A 808 24.33 -12.41 25.06
C VAL A 808 23.47 -13.63 25.41
N GLN A 809 22.18 -13.63 25.05
CA GLN A 809 21.26 -14.73 25.36
C GLN A 809 21.65 -16.04 24.66
N ASN A 810 22.06 -15.95 23.38
CA ASN A 810 22.31 -17.14 22.54
C ASN A 810 23.79 -17.42 22.29
N ASN A 811 24.69 -16.74 23.00
CA ASN A 811 26.14 -16.83 22.84
C ASN A 811 26.59 -16.60 21.38
N TYR A 812 26.11 -15.54 20.74
CA TYR A 812 26.58 -15.17 19.41
C TYR A 812 27.87 -14.37 19.49
N VAL A 813 28.68 -14.45 18.43
CA VAL A 813 29.99 -13.80 18.36
C VAL A 813 30.00 -12.70 17.30
N LYS A 814 30.84 -11.70 17.51
CA LYS A 814 31.05 -10.63 16.54
C LYS A 814 31.78 -11.21 15.32
N PRO A 815 31.20 -11.16 14.11
CA PRO A 815 31.91 -11.58 12.92
C PRO A 815 32.95 -10.53 12.50
N ILE A 816 34.02 -10.98 11.86
CA ILE A 816 34.97 -10.13 11.13
C ILE A 816 34.44 -9.95 9.71
N ILE A 817 34.19 -8.70 9.30
CA ILE A 817 33.66 -8.35 7.98
C ILE A 817 34.63 -7.41 7.27
N ASP A 818 35.06 -7.78 6.07
CA ASP A 818 35.97 -7.00 5.23
C ASP A 818 35.63 -7.17 3.73
N ASP A 819 36.40 -6.54 2.85
CA ASP A 819 36.17 -6.61 1.39
C ASP A 819 36.83 -7.84 0.73
N SER A 820 37.30 -8.82 1.52
CA SER A 820 37.92 -10.06 1.04
C SER A 820 36.88 -11.04 0.50
N LYS A 821 37.34 -12.23 0.08
CA LYS A 821 36.47 -13.36 -0.30
C LYS A 821 36.44 -14.45 0.77
N GLU A 822 36.95 -14.20 1.97
CA GLU A 822 36.96 -15.19 3.04
C GLU A 822 35.54 -15.59 3.45
N PHE A 823 35.36 -16.87 3.79
CA PHE A 823 34.12 -17.38 4.37
C PHE A 823 34.47 -18.53 5.31
N ASN A 824 34.82 -18.17 6.54
CA ASN A 824 35.29 -19.09 7.56
C ASN A 824 34.43 -18.96 8.82
N ILE A 825 33.75 -20.04 9.19
CA ILE A 825 32.88 -20.10 10.36
C ILE A 825 33.31 -21.31 11.19
N ARG A 826 33.63 -21.09 12.46
CA ARG A 826 33.92 -22.16 13.42
C ARG A 826 32.70 -22.43 14.30
N ASN A 827 32.32 -23.69 14.42
CA ASN A 827 31.20 -24.15 15.24
C ASN A 827 29.94 -23.31 15.02
N GLY A 828 29.59 -23.10 13.75
CA GLY A 828 28.37 -22.41 13.35
C GLY A 828 27.14 -23.22 13.74
N ARG A 829 26.06 -22.52 14.08
CA ARG A 829 24.76 -23.10 14.46
C ARG A 829 23.63 -22.49 13.64
N HIS A 830 22.59 -23.26 13.39
CA HIS A 830 21.42 -22.76 12.67
C HIS A 830 20.52 -21.95 13.63
N PRO A 831 20.33 -20.64 13.42
CA PRO A 831 19.72 -19.75 14.42
C PRO A 831 18.28 -20.15 14.79
N VAL A 832 17.53 -20.75 13.85
CA VAL A 832 16.15 -21.18 14.11
C VAL A 832 16.07 -22.57 14.76
N VAL A 833 16.93 -23.50 14.38
CA VAL A 833 16.85 -24.90 14.81
C VAL A 833 17.51 -25.09 16.18
N GLU A 834 18.50 -24.26 16.51
CA GLU A 834 19.20 -24.33 17.81
C GLU A 834 18.30 -24.05 19.02
N VAL A 835 17.14 -23.41 18.82
CA VAL A 835 16.19 -23.05 19.89
C VAL A 835 15.56 -24.28 20.55
N ASN A 836 15.44 -25.40 19.83
CA ASN A 836 14.58 -26.52 20.24
C ASN A 836 15.30 -27.77 20.77
N ASP A 837 16.64 -27.86 20.82
CA ASP A 837 17.35 -29.06 21.33
C ASP A 837 18.89 -28.85 21.40
N LYS A 838 19.65 -29.89 21.80
CA LYS A 838 21.13 -29.95 21.65
C LYS A 838 21.54 -29.95 20.16
N PHE A 839 21.66 -28.77 19.56
CA PHE A 839 22.14 -28.60 18.18
C PHE A 839 23.63 -28.90 18.05
N ILE A 840 24.01 -29.61 16.99
CA ILE A 840 25.41 -29.98 16.71
C ILE A 840 26.03 -28.90 15.81
N ALA A 841 26.96 -28.15 16.38
CA ALA A 841 27.65 -27.07 15.70
C ALA A 841 28.60 -27.61 14.62
N ASN A 842 28.68 -26.91 13.49
CA ASN A 842 29.49 -27.33 12.34
C ASN A 842 30.35 -26.18 11.82
N SER A 843 31.59 -26.50 11.44
CA SER A 843 32.55 -25.53 10.91
C SER A 843 32.62 -25.57 9.38
N ILE A 844 32.97 -24.45 8.74
CA ILE A 844 33.24 -24.37 7.31
C ILE A 844 34.35 -23.36 7.03
N ASN A 845 35.25 -23.70 6.11
CA ASN A 845 36.23 -22.76 5.53
C ASN A 845 36.13 -22.82 4.00
N LEU A 846 35.34 -21.92 3.42
CA LEU A 846 34.89 -21.97 2.03
C LEU A 846 35.74 -21.03 1.14
N ALA A 847 36.72 -21.61 0.43
CA ALA A 847 37.60 -20.90 -0.52
C ALA A 847 37.24 -21.16 -2.00
N GLY A 848 36.11 -21.83 -2.27
CA GLY A 848 35.68 -22.26 -3.60
C GLY A 848 34.34 -23.00 -3.54
N ILE A 849 34.33 -24.28 -3.92
CA ILE A 849 33.13 -25.12 -3.90
C ILE A 849 33.30 -26.24 -2.89
N HIS A 850 32.34 -26.40 -1.98
CA HIS A 850 32.26 -27.55 -1.09
C HIS A 850 31.13 -28.47 -1.56
N LEU A 851 31.48 -29.70 -1.94
CA LEU A 851 30.55 -30.76 -2.30
C LEU A 851 30.18 -31.55 -1.04
N ILE A 852 28.90 -31.60 -0.71
CA ILE A 852 28.39 -32.27 0.50
C ILE A 852 27.62 -33.50 0.09
N THR A 853 28.07 -34.66 0.56
CA THR A 853 27.44 -35.96 0.34
C THR A 853 26.87 -36.52 1.65
N GLY A 854 25.89 -37.41 1.52
CA GLY A 854 25.28 -38.08 2.67
C GLY A 854 23.80 -38.40 2.44
N PRO A 855 23.23 -39.30 3.24
CA PRO A 855 21.85 -39.73 3.10
C PRO A 855 20.85 -38.58 3.35
N ASN A 856 19.63 -38.77 2.85
CA ASN A 856 18.52 -37.87 3.17
C ASN A 856 18.25 -37.94 4.68
N MET A 857 17.88 -36.83 5.31
CA MET A 857 17.75 -36.65 6.77
C MET A 857 19.05 -36.49 7.59
N ALA A 858 20.24 -36.61 6.99
CA ALA A 858 21.51 -36.41 7.69
C ALA A 858 21.79 -34.94 8.09
N GLY A 859 20.88 -33.99 7.83
CA GLY A 859 21.08 -32.57 8.16
C GLY A 859 21.85 -31.75 7.10
N LYS A 860 22.01 -32.27 5.87
CA LYS A 860 22.63 -31.54 4.74
C LYS A 860 21.98 -30.17 4.53
N SER A 861 20.67 -30.14 4.29
CA SER A 861 19.91 -28.90 4.03
C SER A 861 19.99 -27.93 5.21
N THR A 862 20.02 -28.42 6.45
CA THR A 862 20.22 -27.62 7.66
C THR A 862 21.58 -26.93 7.65
N PHE A 863 22.66 -27.66 7.32
CA PHE A 863 24.00 -27.09 7.20
C PHE A 863 24.10 -26.06 6.07
N LEU A 864 23.45 -26.31 4.93
CA LEU A 864 23.37 -25.36 3.82
C LEU A 864 22.70 -24.05 4.27
N ARG A 865 21.47 -24.14 4.82
CA ARG A 865 20.70 -22.99 5.28
C ARG A 865 21.42 -22.23 6.40
N GLN A 866 22.05 -22.93 7.34
CA GLN A 866 22.83 -22.33 8.43
C GLN A 866 23.84 -21.32 7.91
N ASN A 867 24.64 -21.69 6.91
CA ASN A 867 25.71 -20.83 6.39
C ASN A 867 25.14 -19.59 5.67
N ALA A 868 24.03 -19.73 4.94
CA ALA A 868 23.33 -18.58 4.37
C ALA A 868 22.78 -17.64 5.45
N LEU A 869 22.14 -18.19 6.48
CA LEU A 869 21.52 -17.40 7.54
C LEU A 869 22.59 -16.64 8.36
N ILE A 870 23.72 -17.28 8.65
CA ILE A 870 24.88 -16.63 9.27
C ILE A 870 25.38 -15.47 8.39
N ALA A 871 25.47 -15.67 7.08
CA ALA A 871 25.85 -14.61 6.14
C ALA A 871 24.85 -13.44 6.16
N VAL A 872 23.54 -13.72 6.17
CA VAL A 872 22.49 -12.70 6.26
C VAL A 872 22.61 -11.89 7.57
N LEU A 873 22.73 -12.57 8.72
CA LEU A 873 22.86 -11.91 10.03
C LEU A 873 24.12 -11.03 10.11
N ALA A 874 25.25 -11.53 9.61
CA ALA A 874 26.48 -10.78 9.52
C ALA A 874 26.31 -9.48 8.71
N HIS A 875 25.69 -9.56 7.53
CA HIS A 875 25.47 -8.40 6.65
C HIS A 875 24.38 -7.44 7.14
N MET A 876 23.52 -7.87 8.07
CA MET A 876 22.63 -6.96 8.81
C MET A 876 23.39 -6.10 9.82
N GLY A 877 24.61 -6.52 10.22
CA GLY A 877 25.36 -5.95 11.34
C GLY A 877 24.98 -6.55 12.69
N SER A 878 24.45 -7.78 12.69
CA SER A 878 24.20 -8.58 13.89
C SER A 878 25.41 -9.46 14.21
N PHE A 879 25.47 -9.91 15.46
CA PHE A 879 26.33 -11.03 15.85
C PHE A 879 25.77 -12.33 15.27
N VAL A 880 26.61 -13.35 15.17
CA VAL A 880 26.27 -14.60 14.49
C VAL A 880 26.38 -15.83 15.41
N PRO A 881 25.53 -16.86 15.21
CA PRO A 881 25.56 -18.11 15.98
C PRO A 881 26.77 -18.97 15.61
N ALA A 882 27.94 -18.64 16.15
CA ALA A 882 29.19 -19.36 15.90
C ALA A 882 30.14 -19.19 17.10
N GLU A 883 31.29 -19.87 17.09
CA GLU A 883 32.41 -19.60 18.00
C GLU A 883 33.34 -18.52 17.45
N SER A 884 33.53 -18.50 16.13
CA SER A 884 34.20 -17.40 15.41
C SER A 884 33.72 -17.35 13.97
N ALA A 885 33.65 -16.16 13.37
CA ALA A 885 33.29 -16.02 11.97
C ALA A 885 34.11 -14.91 11.27
N HIS A 886 34.62 -15.19 10.09
CA HIS A 886 35.23 -14.24 9.16
C HIS A 886 34.54 -14.36 7.82
N ILE A 887 33.82 -13.31 7.42
CA ILE A 887 32.97 -13.30 6.23
C ILE A 887 33.30 -12.04 5.44
N GLY A 888 34.00 -12.21 4.32
CA GLY A 888 34.17 -11.16 3.34
C GLY A 888 32.84 -10.82 2.67
N VAL A 889 32.67 -9.55 2.27
CA VAL A 889 31.40 -9.02 1.73
C VAL A 889 30.82 -9.93 0.63
N ILE A 890 29.51 -10.17 0.74
CA ILE A 890 28.70 -10.93 -0.20
C ILE A 890 27.75 -9.95 -0.89
N ASP A 891 27.77 -9.93 -2.21
CA ASP A 891 26.91 -9.08 -3.03
C ASP A 891 25.56 -9.74 -3.32
N LYS A 892 25.54 -11.08 -3.49
CA LYS A 892 24.32 -11.85 -3.75
C LYS A 892 24.32 -13.19 -3.02
N ILE A 893 23.16 -13.57 -2.50
CA ILE A 893 22.88 -14.94 -2.03
C ILE A 893 21.89 -15.58 -2.98
N PHE A 894 22.27 -16.77 -3.45
CA PHE A 894 21.41 -17.65 -4.21
C PHE A 894 21.18 -18.93 -3.41
N SER A 895 19.95 -19.42 -3.38
CA SER A 895 19.65 -20.65 -2.67
C SER A 895 18.53 -21.43 -3.34
N ARG A 896 18.87 -22.65 -3.72
CA ARG A 896 17.94 -23.71 -4.12
C ARG A 896 17.97 -24.79 -3.05
N VAL A 897 16.93 -24.84 -2.21
CA VAL A 897 16.79 -25.89 -1.17
C VAL A 897 15.37 -26.44 -1.20
N GLY A 898 15.22 -27.66 -1.73
CA GLY A 898 13.95 -28.38 -1.84
C GLY A 898 13.15 -28.07 -3.11
N ALA A 899 12.16 -28.91 -3.41
CA ALA A 899 11.24 -28.73 -4.52
C ALA A 899 9.89 -28.18 -4.00
N THR A 900 9.58 -26.93 -4.33
CA THR A 900 8.21 -26.41 -4.21
C THR A 900 7.55 -26.50 -5.58
N ASP A 901 6.43 -27.21 -5.66
CA ASP A 901 5.64 -27.25 -6.88
C ASP A 901 5.12 -25.85 -7.25
N ASN A 902 5.14 -25.50 -8.53
CA ASN A 902 4.39 -24.36 -9.05
C ASN A 902 3.30 -24.85 -9.99
N ILE A 903 2.34 -25.58 -9.41
CA ILE A 903 1.17 -26.16 -10.13
C ILE A 903 0.41 -25.05 -10.88
N THR A 904 0.34 -23.85 -10.29
CA THR A 904 -0.38 -22.69 -10.82
C THR A 904 0.19 -22.16 -12.14
N ALA A 905 1.50 -22.32 -12.36
CA ALA A 905 2.18 -21.88 -13.58
C ALA A 905 2.32 -22.99 -14.64
N GLY A 906 1.91 -24.22 -14.34
CA GLY A 906 1.99 -25.37 -15.25
C GLY A 906 3.42 -25.85 -15.52
N TYR A 907 4.41 -25.44 -14.73
CA TYR A 907 5.79 -25.92 -14.88
C TYR A 907 6.01 -27.21 -14.08
N SER A 908 6.76 -28.15 -14.66
CA SER A 908 7.24 -29.32 -13.94
C SER A 908 8.24 -28.92 -12.85
N THR A 909 8.35 -29.73 -11.80
CA THR A 909 9.33 -29.54 -10.72
C THR A 909 10.75 -29.38 -11.25
N PHE A 910 11.10 -30.20 -12.24
CA PHE A 910 12.38 -30.13 -12.93
C PHE A 910 12.56 -28.82 -13.71
N MET A 911 11.54 -28.32 -14.42
CA MET A 911 11.67 -27.05 -15.14
C MET A 911 11.86 -25.86 -14.18
N VAL A 912 11.14 -25.83 -13.05
CA VAL A 912 11.34 -24.80 -12.02
C VAL A 912 12.77 -24.86 -11.49
N GLU A 913 13.28 -26.06 -11.21
CA GLU A 913 14.66 -26.28 -10.78
C GLU A 913 15.68 -25.78 -11.81
N MET A 914 15.45 -26.03 -13.10
CA MET A 914 16.32 -25.56 -14.17
C MET A 914 16.28 -24.04 -14.34
N ILE A 915 15.11 -23.40 -14.21
CA ILE A 915 14.98 -21.93 -14.28
C ILE A 915 15.71 -21.27 -13.11
N GLU A 916 15.56 -21.80 -11.90
CA GLU A 916 16.27 -21.30 -10.73
C GLU A 916 17.78 -21.50 -10.88
N THR A 917 18.22 -22.69 -11.29
CA THR A 917 19.65 -22.98 -11.54
C THR A 917 20.23 -22.08 -12.63
N ALA A 918 19.49 -21.86 -13.72
CA ALA A 918 19.91 -20.94 -14.78
C ALA A 918 20.02 -19.50 -14.27
N THR A 919 19.13 -19.08 -13.37
CA THR A 919 19.21 -17.75 -12.74
C THR A 919 20.50 -17.59 -11.94
N ILE A 920 20.87 -18.61 -11.18
CA ILE A 920 22.12 -18.64 -10.40
C ILE A 920 23.32 -18.51 -11.32
N VAL A 921 23.43 -19.41 -12.29
CA VAL A 921 24.59 -19.48 -13.21
C VAL A 921 24.75 -18.17 -14.00
N ASN A 922 23.67 -17.57 -14.47
CA ASN A 922 23.71 -16.35 -15.28
C ASN A 922 23.96 -15.07 -14.47
N GLN A 923 23.70 -15.06 -13.16
CA GLN A 923 23.71 -13.82 -12.35
C GLN A 923 24.74 -13.83 -11.22
N ALA A 924 25.27 -15.00 -10.84
CA ALA A 924 26.28 -15.11 -9.79
C ALA A 924 27.58 -14.41 -10.21
N THR A 925 28.16 -13.69 -9.26
CA THR A 925 29.44 -13.00 -9.39
C THR A 925 30.49 -13.72 -8.55
N ASP A 926 31.75 -13.31 -8.67
CA ASP A 926 32.86 -13.85 -7.89
C ASP A 926 32.81 -13.51 -6.38
N ARG A 927 31.83 -12.70 -5.96
CA ARG A 927 31.51 -12.37 -4.56
C ARG A 927 30.22 -13.02 -4.07
N SER A 928 29.47 -13.69 -4.93
CA SER A 928 28.21 -14.32 -4.55
C SER A 928 28.43 -15.56 -3.67
N LEU A 929 27.45 -15.86 -2.83
CA LEU A 929 27.33 -17.12 -2.09
C LEU A 929 26.19 -17.94 -2.70
N VAL A 930 26.51 -19.13 -3.18
CA VAL A 930 25.58 -20.01 -3.87
C VAL A 930 25.34 -21.26 -3.04
N ILE A 931 24.07 -21.60 -2.84
CA ILE A 931 23.62 -22.78 -2.10
C ILE A 931 22.76 -23.63 -3.01
N LEU A 932 23.21 -24.84 -3.27
CA LEU A 932 22.54 -25.77 -4.18
C LEU A 932 22.30 -27.09 -3.45
N ASP A 933 21.05 -27.50 -3.37
CA ASP A 933 20.64 -28.77 -2.78
C ASP A 933 20.06 -29.67 -3.87
N GLU A 934 20.77 -30.73 -4.19
CA GLU A 934 20.26 -31.89 -4.91
C GLU A 934 19.71 -31.60 -6.33
N ILE A 935 20.44 -30.80 -7.10
CA ILE A 935 20.16 -30.56 -8.53
C ILE A 935 20.20 -31.85 -9.34
N GLY A 936 19.30 -31.96 -10.32
CA GLY A 936 19.23 -33.02 -11.32
C GLY A 936 18.34 -34.18 -10.90
N ARG A 937 17.53 -34.05 -9.84
CA ARG A 937 16.72 -35.15 -9.30
C ARG A 937 15.47 -35.48 -10.10
N GLY A 938 14.89 -34.50 -10.78
CA GLY A 938 13.61 -34.66 -11.49
C GLY A 938 13.70 -35.34 -12.87
N THR A 939 14.87 -35.87 -13.26
CA THR A 939 15.13 -36.43 -14.59
C THR A 939 15.95 -37.73 -14.51
N GLY A 940 16.27 -38.33 -15.65
CA GLY A 940 17.13 -39.52 -15.72
C GLY A 940 18.48 -39.27 -15.04
N VAL A 941 19.00 -40.29 -14.35
CA VAL A 941 20.22 -40.20 -13.52
C VAL A 941 21.40 -39.59 -14.28
N TYR A 942 21.65 -40.04 -15.51
CA TYR A 942 22.77 -39.55 -16.32
C TYR A 942 22.59 -38.11 -16.81
N ASP A 943 21.37 -37.71 -17.18
CA ASP A 943 21.08 -36.33 -17.57
C ASP A 943 21.22 -35.39 -16.37
N GLY A 944 20.67 -35.78 -15.21
CA GLY A 944 20.75 -35.04 -13.96
C GLY A 944 22.19 -34.86 -13.49
N LEU A 945 22.97 -35.95 -13.50
CA LEU A 945 24.40 -35.95 -13.17
C LEU A 945 25.19 -35.02 -14.12
N SER A 946 24.94 -35.12 -15.43
CA SER A 946 25.65 -34.34 -16.45
C SER A 946 25.38 -32.84 -16.29
N ILE A 947 24.12 -32.46 -16.03
CA ILE A 947 23.74 -31.07 -15.76
C ILE A 947 24.39 -30.56 -14.47
N ALA A 948 24.31 -31.34 -13.38
CA ALA A 948 24.90 -30.96 -12.10
C ALA A 948 26.42 -30.76 -12.22
N GLN A 949 27.12 -31.65 -12.93
CA GLN A 949 28.55 -31.52 -13.21
C GLN A 949 28.85 -30.25 -14.02
N ALA A 950 28.12 -30.00 -15.11
CA ALA A 950 28.30 -28.82 -15.94
C ALA A 950 28.07 -27.52 -15.15
N VAL A 951 27.09 -27.51 -14.25
CA VAL A 951 26.83 -26.37 -13.34
C VAL A 951 28.00 -26.14 -12.39
N ILE A 952 28.54 -27.19 -11.76
CA ILE A 952 29.71 -27.08 -10.88
C ILE A 952 30.92 -26.52 -11.66
N GLU A 953 31.17 -27.05 -12.86
CA GLU A 953 32.26 -26.59 -13.73
C GLU A 953 32.08 -25.12 -14.14
N HIS A 954 30.85 -24.69 -14.44
CA HIS A 954 30.58 -23.29 -14.78
C HIS A 954 30.76 -22.34 -13.58
N ILE A 955 30.22 -22.70 -12.42
CA ILE A 955 30.38 -21.94 -11.17
C ILE A 955 31.87 -21.81 -10.83
N HIS A 956 32.65 -22.87 -10.99
CA HIS A 956 34.10 -22.86 -10.73
C HIS A 956 34.88 -22.04 -11.77
N ASN A 957 34.67 -22.28 -13.06
CA ASN A 957 35.50 -21.71 -14.13
C ASN A 957 35.11 -20.28 -14.50
N VAL A 958 33.82 -19.98 -14.51
CA VAL A 958 33.26 -18.71 -15.02
C VAL A 958 32.90 -17.78 -13.87
N ASN A 959 31.95 -18.15 -13.01
CA ASN A 959 31.50 -17.26 -11.93
C ASN A 959 32.58 -17.06 -10.85
N LYS A 960 33.35 -18.12 -10.54
CA LYS A 960 34.39 -18.16 -9.50
C LYS A 960 33.86 -17.74 -8.13
N CYS A 961 32.62 -18.13 -7.83
CA CYS A 961 31.92 -17.77 -6.62
C CYS A 961 32.08 -18.84 -5.52
N ARG A 962 31.67 -18.49 -4.30
CA ARG A 962 31.65 -19.41 -3.16
C ARG A 962 30.39 -20.25 -3.25
N ALA A 963 30.52 -21.57 -3.28
CA ALA A 963 29.37 -22.45 -3.41
C ALA A 963 29.37 -23.63 -2.42
N ILE A 964 28.21 -23.89 -1.82
CA ILE A 964 27.94 -25.10 -1.05
C ILE A 964 26.95 -25.93 -1.86
N PHE A 965 27.39 -27.11 -2.30
CA PHE A 965 26.62 -27.96 -3.19
C PHE A 965 26.37 -29.30 -2.52
N ALA A 966 25.16 -29.53 -2.04
CA ALA A 966 24.72 -30.84 -1.56
C ALA A 966 24.25 -31.71 -2.73
N THR A 967 24.71 -32.96 -2.77
CA THR A 967 24.35 -33.91 -3.82
C THR A 967 24.18 -35.33 -3.28
N HIS A 968 23.38 -36.11 -4.01
CA HIS A 968 23.25 -37.55 -3.84
C HIS A 968 24.04 -38.34 -4.90
N TYR A 969 24.56 -37.64 -5.92
CA TYR A 969 25.40 -38.23 -6.94
C TYR A 969 26.83 -38.39 -6.42
N HIS A 970 27.19 -39.62 -6.06
CA HIS A 970 28.54 -39.95 -5.59
C HIS A 970 29.59 -39.72 -6.69
N GLU A 971 29.21 -39.84 -7.96
CA GLU A 971 30.06 -39.65 -9.13
C GLU A 971 30.61 -38.23 -9.23
N LEU A 972 29.88 -37.22 -8.74
CA LEU A 972 30.32 -35.82 -8.74
C LEU A 972 31.55 -35.58 -7.85
N THR A 973 31.83 -36.47 -6.90
CA THR A 973 33.04 -36.36 -6.07
C THR A 973 34.32 -36.46 -6.91
N LYS A 974 34.27 -37.11 -8.08
CA LYS A 974 35.39 -37.21 -9.03
C LYS A 974 35.83 -35.84 -9.56
N VAL A 975 34.94 -34.85 -9.58
CA VAL A 975 35.21 -33.48 -10.02
C VAL A 975 36.30 -32.81 -9.18
N SER A 976 36.37 -33.13 -7.89
CA SER A 976 37.41 -32.63 -6.98
C SER A 976 38.84 -33.05 -7.35
N LYS A 977 39.00 -34.08 -8.19
CA LYS A 977 40.33 -34.55 -8.63
C LYS A 977 40.96 -33.64 -9.68
N TYR A 978 40.16 -32.89 -10.45
CA TYR A 978 40.66 -32.06 -11.55
C TYR A 978 40.29 -30.58 -11.44
N LEU A 979 39.25 -30.21 -10.69
CA LEU A 979 38.96 -28.81 -10.37
C LEU A 979 39.69 -28.37 -9.10
N LYS A 980 40.34 -27.21 -9.16
CA LYS A 980 41.04 -26.63 -8.00
C LYS A 980 40.01 -26.07 -7.02
N ASN A 981 40.33 -26.02 -5.72
CA ASN A 981 39.46 -25.44 -4.70
C ASN A 981 38.03 -26.04 -4.64
N VAL A 982 37.86 -27.27 -5.15
CA VAL A 982 36.66 -28.09 -4.94
C VAL A 982 36.99 -29.16 -3.91
N LYS A 983 36.32 -29.12 -2.76
CA LYS A 983 36.54 -30.06 -1.66
C LYS A 983 35.29 -30.88 -1.39
N CYS A 984 35.48 -32.15 -1.05
CA CYS A 984 34.38 -33.05 -0.69
C CYS A 984 34.25 -33.16 0.83
N PHE A 985 33.01 -33.10 1.29
CA PHE A 985 32.60 -33.29 2.67
C PHE A 985 31.47 -34.32 2.71
N CYS A 986 31.35 -35.02 3.84
CA CYS A 986 30.24 -35.92 4.12
C CYS A 986 29.68 -35.66 5.51
N VAL A 987 28.40 -35.97 5.69
CA VAL A 987 27.84 -36.02 7.04
C VAL A 987 28.29 -37.32 7.69
N LYS A 988 28.85 -37.21 8.90
CA LYS A 988 29.31 -38.32 9.72
C LYS A 988 28.13 -39.17 10.18
N ILE A 989 28.30 -40.47 9.97
CA ILE A 989 27.32 -41.50 10.29
C ILE A 989 27.99 -42.47 11.25
N ARG A 990 27.25 -42.96 12.24
CA ARG A 990 27.72 -44.00 13.15
C ARG A 990 26.73 -45.15 13.14
N GLU A 991 27.23 -46.35 12.89
CA GLU A 991 26.45 -47.58 13.07
C GLU A 991 26.58 -48.06 14.52
N TRP A 992 25.46 -48.40 15.13
CA TRP A 992 25.38 -48.95 16.48
C TRP A 992 24.29 -50.00 16.55
N ASN A 993 24.62 -51.23 16.96
CA ASN A 993 23.66 -52.35 17.08
C ASN A 993 22.82 -52.63 15.81
N GLY A 994 23.36 -52.38 14.62
CA GLY A 994 22.63 -52.55 13.35
C GLY A 994 21.62 -51.44 13.03
N GLU A 995 21.70 -50.31 13.75
CA GLU A 995 20.98 -49.07 13.49
C GLU A 995 21.96 -47.96 13.08
N VAL A 996 21.51 -47.09 12.18
CA VAL A 996 22.26 -45.93 11.70
C VAL A 996 21.87 -44.71 12.50
N ILE A 997 22.84 -44.10 13.19
CA ILE A 997 22.65 -42.86 13.95
C ILE A 997 23.28 -41.71 13.17
N PHE A 998 22.47 -40.70 12.82
CA PHE A 998 22.94 -39.46 12.20
C PHE A 998 23.53 -38.54 13.26
N LEU A 999 24.84 -38.31 13.19
CA LEU A 999 25.54 -37.42 14.13
C LEU A 999 25.44 -35.94 13.72
N HIS A 1000 24.84 -35.62 12.57
CA HIS A 1000 24.67 -34.25 12.06
C HIS A 1000 25.98 -33.42 12.04
N GLU A 1001 27.14 -34.08 12.03
CA GLU A 1001 28.49 -33.49 12.01
C GLU A 1001 29.03 -33.60 10.58
N VAL A 1002 29.46 -32.49 9.98
CA VAL A 1002 30.02 -32.42 8.63
C VAL A 1002 31.54 -32.53 8.70
N ILE A 1003 32.11 -33.55 8.07
CA ILE A 1003 33.56 -33.83 8.06
C ILE A 1003 34.10 -33.83 6.63
N GLU A 1004 35.39 -33.50 6.47
CA GLU A 1004 36.07 -33.58 5.17
C GLU A 1004 36.25 -35.04 4.77
N GLY A 1005 35.85 -35.38 3.55
CA GLY A 1005 35.84 -36.76 3.07
C GLY A 1005 34.73 -37.04 2.05
N ILE A 1006 34.70 -38.28 1.57
CA ILE A 1006 33.65 -38.81 0.72
C ILE A 1006 32.92 -39.87 1.55
N ALA A 1007 31.60 -39.92 1.47
CA ALA A 1007 30.83 -40.97 2.14
C ALA A 1007 31.16 -42.34 1.54
N ASP A 1008 31.44 -43.33 2.40
CA ASP A 1008 31.89 -44.67 1.98
C ASP A 1008 30.81 -45.43 1.19
N GLU A 1009 29.51 -45.28 1.53
CA GLU A 1009 28.39 -45.93 0.83
C GLU A 1009 27.07 -45.12 0.88
N SER A 1010 26.08 -45.52 0.07
CA SER A 1010 24.73 -44.95 0.07
C SER A 1010 23.81 -45.69 1.05
N TYR A 1011 23.36 -45.02 2.11
CA TYR A 1011 22.57 -45.64 3.20
C TYR A 1011 21.05 -45.70 2.93
N GLY A 1012 20.62 -45.67 1.66
CA GLY A 1012 19.20 -45.61 1.29
C GLY A 1012 18.39 -46.79 1.83
N ILE A 1013 18.94 -48.00 1.77
CA ILE A 1013 18.30 -49.23 2.29
C ILE A 1013 18.16 -49.17 3.81
N HIS A 1014 19.11 -48.57 4.52
CA HIS A 1014 19.05 -48.41 5.98
C HIS A 1014 18.02 -47.35 6.40
N VAL A 1015 17.85 -46.27 5.62
CA VAL A 1015 16.76 -45.31 5.83
C VAL A 1015 15.39 -45.98 5.61
N ALA A 1016 15.26 -46.86 4.62
CA ALA A 1016 14.04 -47.64 4.42
C ALA A 1016 13.73 -48.57 5.62
N LYS A 1017 14.77 -49.17 6.22
CA LYS A 1017 14.64 -49.95 7.46
C LYS A 1017 14.12 -49.08 8.63
N LEU A 1018 14.67 -47.87 8.81
CA LEU A 1018 14.20 -46.90 9.81
C LEU A 1018 12.76 -46.44 9.57
N ALA A 1019 12.34 -46.35 8.31
CA ALA A 1019 10.96 -46.04 7.93
C ALA A 1019 9.98 -47.22 8.16
N GLY A 1020 10.49 -48.40 8.56
CA GLY A 1020 9.68 -49.58 8.88
C GLY A 1020 9.33 -50.47 7.68
N PHE A 1021 10.18 -50.50 6.65
CA PHE A 1021 9.97 -51.39 5.50
C PHE A 1021 10.10 -52.88 5.92
N PRO A 1022 9.31 -53.79 5.32
CA PRO A 1022 9.43 -55.23 5.61
C PRO A 1022 10.80 -55.80 5.22
N ASP A 1023 11.33 -56.74 6.03
CA ASP A 1023 12.64 -57.37 5.78
C ASP A 1023 12.74 -58.04 4.41
N SER A 1024 11.64 -58.59 3.88
CA SER A 1024 11.61 -59.17 2.53
C SER A 1024 11.93 -58.16 1.43
N VAL A 1025 11.49 -56.91 1.60
CA VAL A 1025 11.76 -55.81 0.65
C VAL A 1025 13.20 -55.33 0.82
N LEU A 1026 13.68 -55.20 2.06
CA LEU A 1026 15.04 -54.79 2.37
C LEU A 1026 16.08 -55.78 1.82
N ASN A 1027 15.86 -57.08 2.03
CA ASN A 1027 16.74 -58.14 1.52
C ASN A 1027 16.80 -58.12 -0.01
N ARG A 1028 15.65 -58.01 -0.69
CA ARG A 1028 15.62 -57.93 -2.15
C ARG A 1028 16.27 -56.64 -2.67
N ALA A 1029 16.07 -55.51 -1.99
CA ALA A 1029 16.72 -54.25 -2.35
C ALA A 1029 18.25 -54.34 -2.24
N SER A 1030 18.77 -55.04 -1.22
CA SER A 1030 20.21 -55.31 -1.09
C SER A 1030 20.75 -56.20 -2.21
N GLU A 1031 20.05 -57.27 -2.59
CA GLU A 1031 20.44 -58.10 -3.74
C GLU A 1031 20.52 -57.29 -5.03
N VAL A 1032 19.49 -56.50 -5.33
CA VAL A 1032 19.42 -55.64 -6.53
C VAL A 1032 20.51 -54.56 -6.51
N PHE A 1033 20.84 -54.02 -5.32
CA PHE A 1033 21.90 -53.04 -5.18
C PHE A 1033 23.27 -53.61 -5.53
N GLU A 1034 23.58 -54.83 -5.08
CA GLU A 1034 24.83 -55.52 -5.46
C GLU A 1034 24.86 -55.85 -6.97
N GLU A 1035 23.72 -56.24 -7.56
CA GLU A 1035 23.60 -56.45 -9.02
C GLU A 1035 23.88 -55.16 -9.82
N LEU A 1036 23.47 -53.99 -9.32
CA LEU A 1036 23.70 -52.69 -9.99
C LEU A 1036 25.10 -52.10 -9.76
N LYS A 1037 25.79 -52.55 -8.71
CA LYS A 1037 27.14 -52.09 -8.34
C LYS A 1037 28.24 -52.88 -9.07
N ALA A 1038 27.96 -54.14 -9.40
CA ALA A 1038 28.81 -55.03 -10.21
C ALA A 1038 28.87 -54.57 -11.68
#